data_AF-A0A667GZA3-F1
#
_entry.id   AF-A0A667GZA3-F1
#
_cell.length_a   1.000
_cell.length_b   1.000
_cell.length_c   1.000
_cell.angle_alpha   90.00
_cell.angle_beta   90.00
_cell.angle_gamma   90.00
#
_symmetry.space_group_name_H-M   'P 1'
#
loop_
_entity.id
_entity.type
_entity.pdbx_description
1 polymer ?
#
loop_
_entity_poly.entity_id
_entity_poly.type
_entity_poly.pdbx_seq_one_letter_code
_entity_poly.pdbx_strand_id
1 'polypeptide(L)'
;SVGRLQWGRLLAQESRGPGAGARRTAAGHFLALQRAWGQLAAEARVLTPPLGPSGPRCELHMAYYFQSHPQGFLALVVVEDSNRELVWQAPGSSQGWRMDRVLVGARRRPFRLEFVGLVDLDGPGRQGAGVDDVTLKDCSPVTATEKDSEVSCNFERDTCGWYTGHLTDAHWRRIQSHGPGYDHTTGRGYFLLLDPTDPPARGPGAHLLTQPQVPTAPQECLSFWYHLHGPQIGTLRLVLRREGEADTLLWSRTGTHGNHWHEAWATLHHQPGSGTKYQLLFEGSRDGYHGTMGLDDVALRPGPCWAPRRCSFEDSACGFSSGGQGLWTRQPNATGHAAWGPRADHTTGTAQGHYMVVDTSPQALPPGHVASLTSEEHQPLARPACLTFWYHLSLRNPGALQVHVGEAERQQVLSISAHGGSAWRLGSVDVQAERAWRVVFEAVAAGVEHSYIALDDLLLQDGPCPRPASCDFEAGLCGWSHLAWPGLGGYSWDWSSGAAPSRYPQPLADHTLGTETGHFVLFETHMLGPGGQAAWLHSQPLPATEASCLRFWYHMGFPEHFYKGQLRVLLNSARGQLAVWSMGGRLRHRWLLGQVEVASAEEFQIVFEATLSGQPAVGPIALDDVEYLDGRHCQLPAPGRGDTVVATSVPAAVGGALVVLVLLVLLGLAGRRWLQKGGCPSRGETAAVAPGFDNIVFNADGVTLPASLTDSQ
;
A
#
# COMPACT_ATOMS: atom_id res chain seq x y z
N SER A 1 15.63 -31.21 -33.84
CA SER A 1 16.24 -29.86 -33.86
C SER A 1 16.66 -29.53 -35.29
N VAL A 2 16.47 -28.30 -35.75
CA VAL A 2 16.97 -27.78 -37.04
C VAL A 2 18.02 -26.67 -36.83
N GLY A 3 18.57 -26.56 -35.61
CA GLY A 3 19.51 -25.53 -35.19
C GLY A 3 20.97 -26.00 -35.09
N ARG A 4 21.87 -25.07 -34.70
CA ARG A 4 23.30 -25.35 -34.43
C ARG A 4 23.52 -26.18 -33.16
N LEU A 5 22.52 -26.20 -32.28
CA LEU A 5 22.51 -26.98 -31.05
C LEU A 5 21.33 -27.98 -31.04
N GLN A 6 21.49 -29.08 -30.32
CA GLN A 6 20.42 -30.03 -30.02
C GLN A 6 20.53 -30.56 -28.60
N TRP A 7 19.39 -30.95 -28.04
CA TRP A 7 19.34 -31.73 -26.81
C TRP A 7 19.65 -33.19 -27.11
N GLY A 8 20.67 -33.74 -26.45
CA GLY A 8 21.07 -35.14 -26.55
C GLY A 8 21.06 -35.80 -25.19
N ARG A 9 20.59 -37.05 -25.14
CA ARG A 9 20.66 -37.88 -23.93
C ARG A 9 22.07 -38.46 -23.81
N LEU A 10 22.76 -38.16 -22.71
CA LEU A 10 24.13 -38.61 -22.44
C LEU A 10 24.16 -39.62 -21.29
N LEU A 11 25.10 -40.57 -21.34
CA LEU A 11 25.39 -41.52 -20.26
C LEU A 11 26.29 -40.87 -19.19
N ALA A 12 25.90 -40.99 -17.94
CA ALA A 12 26.74 -40.67 -16.80
C ALA A 12 27.67 -41.87 -16.49
N GLN A 13 28.80 -41.98 -17.21
CA GLN A 13 29.91 -42.87 -16.84
C GLN A 13 31.20 -42.06 -16.61
N GLU A 14 31.98 -42.51 -15.61
CA GLU A 14 33.29 -42.10 -15.03
C GLU A 14 34.33 -41.33 -15.90
N SER A 15 33.89 -40.41 -16.75
CA SER A 15 34.77 -39.57 -17.57
C SER A 15 34.80 -38.15 -17.01
N ARG A 16 36.01 -37.57 -17.03
CA ARG A 16 36.42 -36.28 -16.47
C ARG A 16 35.67 -35.06 -17.04
N GLY A 17 34.35 -34.99 -16.92
CA GLY A 17 33.51 -33.79 -16.85
C GLY A 17 32.95 -33.65 -15.41
N PRO A 18 31.97 -32.78 -15.08
CA PRO A 18 31.21 -32.89 -13.84
C PRO A 18 30.30 -34.14 -13.93
N GLY A 19 30.92 -35.31 -14.00
CA GLY A 19 30.35 -36.62 -14.30
C GLY A 19 29.98 -37.40 -13.04
N ALA A 20 29.43 -36.72 -12.04
CA ALA A 20 28.70 -37.38 -10.96
C ALA A 20 27.27 -36.86 -11.05
N GLY A 21 26.31 -37.76 -11.27
CA GLY A 21 24.89 -37.43 -11.14
C GLY A 21 24.59 -36.87 -9.76
N ALA A 22 23.52 -36.08 -9.63
CA ALA A 22 23.16 -35.41 -8.38
C ALA A 22 22.95 -36.38 -7.20
N ARG A 23 22.67 -37.66 -7.50
CA ARG A 23 22.80 -38.77 -6.55
C ARG A 23 24.04 -39.59 -6.85
N ARG A 24 24.97 -39.64 -5.90
CA ARG A 24 26.05 -40.64 -5.84
C ARG A 24 25.43 -42.04 -5.68
N THR A 25 25.03 -42.67 -6.79
CA THR A 25 25.07 -44.13 -7.05
C THR A 25 24.42 -44.43 -8.41
N ALA A 26 25.15 -45.17 -9.25
CA ALA A 26 24.75 -45.88 -10.48
C ALA A 26 24.67 -45.10 -11.82
N ALA A 27 24.98 -45.84 -12.90
CA ALA A 27 24.89 -45.39 -14.29
C ALA A 27 23.51 -44.80 -14.60
N GLY A 28 23.48 -43.54 -15.02
CA GLY A 28 22.26 -42.78 -15.33
C GLY A 28 22.36 -42.10 -16.69
N HIS A 29 21.29 -41.41 -17.09
CA HIS A 29 21.32 -40.56 -18.27
C HIS A 29 20.77 -39.18 -17.94
N PHE A 30 21.38 -38.14 -18.52
CA PHE A 30 20.92 -36.76 -18.41
C PHE A 30 20.73 -36.16 -19.80
N LEU A 31 19.96 -35.07 -19.89
CA LEU A 31 19.84 -34.28 -21.11
C LEU A 31 20.92 -33.20 -21.13
N ALA A 32 21.65 -33.08 -22.24
CA ALA A 32 22.69 -32.06 -22.40
C ALA A 32 22.62 -31.40 -23.77
N LEU A 33 23.06 -30.15 -23.84
CA LEU A 33 23.28 -29.47 -25.11
C LEU A 33 24.48 -30.06 -25.85
N GLN A 34 24.27 -30.34 -27.13
CA GLN A 34 25.27 -30.89 -28.04
C GLN A 34 25.27 -30.12 -29.35
N ARG A 35 26.37 -30.24 -30.10
CA ARG A 35 26.46 -29.71 -31.47
C ARG A 35 25.47 -30.43 -32.38
N ALA A 36 24.85 -29.66 -33.27
CA ALA A 36 23.97 -30.14 -34.32
C ALA A 36 24.33 -29.50 -35.66
N TRP A 37 23.98 -30.18 -36.75
CA TRP A 37 24.43 -29.82 -38.11
C TRP A 37 23.44 -28.88 -38.84
N GLY A 38 22.62 -28.13 -38.09
CA GLY A 38 21.57 -27.25 -38.64
C GLY A 38 21.96 -25.76 -38.66
N GLN A 39 21.34 -24.98 -39.55
CA GLN A 39 21.63 -23.54 -39.73
C GLN A 39 20.46 -22.60 -39.40
N LEU A 40 19.27 -23.10 -39.04
CA LEU A 40 18.06 -22.26 -38.97
C LEU A 40 17.81 -21.59 -37.60
N ALA A 41 18.28 -22.17 -36.49
CA ALA A 41 18.10 -21.61 -35.14
C ALA A 41 19.38 -21.77 -34.30
N ALA A 42 19.71 -20.76 -33.49
CA ALA A 42 20.88 -20.80 -32.62
C ALA A 42 20.64 -21.65 -31.35
N GLU A 43 19.43 -21.58 -30.80
CA GLU A 43 19.03 -22.27 -29.57
C GLU A 43 18.53 -23.71 -29.83
N ALA A 44 18.72 -24.58 -28.85
CA ALA A 44 18.13 -25.91 -28.83
C ALA A 44 16.86 -25.92 -27.98
N ARG A 45 15.85 -26.64 -28.46
CA ARG A 45 14.55 -26.81 -27.78
C ARG A 45 14.21 -28.29 -27.65
N VAL A 46 13.67 -28.68 -26.50
CA VAL A 46 13.10 -30.03 -26.27
C VAL A 46 11.81 -29.91 -25.49
N LEU A 47 10.78 -30.64 -25.94
CA LEU A 47 9.43 -30.62 -25.39
C LEU A 47 9.13 -31.94 -24.68
N THR A 48 8.43 -31.88 -23.55
CA THR A 48 7.79 -33.05 -22.97
C THR A 48 6.61 -33.51 -23.82
N PRO A 49 6.13 -34.75 -23.63
CA PRO A 49 4.77 -35.12 -24.01
C PRO A 49 3.73 -34.17 -23.38
N PRO A 50 2.51 -34.08 -23.95
CA PRO A 50 1.40 -33.38 -23.31
C PRO A 50 1.16 -33.89 -21.88
N LEU A 51 1.19 -32.98 -20.92
CA LEU A 51 0.83 -33.19 -19.53
C LEU A 51 -0.65 -32.84 -19.34
N GLY A 52 -1.34 -33.49 -18.42
CA GLY A 52 -2.72 -33.17 -18.07
C GLY A 52 -2.84 -31.85 -17.30
N PRO A 53 -4.08 -31.40 -17.01
CA PRO A 53 -4.33 -30.26 -16.12
C PRO A 53 -3.61 -30.42 -14.77
N SER A 54 -3.22 -29.31 -14.16
CA SER A 54 -2.49 -29.31 -12.88
C SER A 54 -3.13 -28.43 -11.80
N GLY A 55 -2.87 -28.75 -10.54
CA GLY A 55 -3.25 -27.94 -9.38
C GLY A 55 -2.26 -26.80 -9.08
N PRO A 56 -2.62 -25.84 -8.20
CA PRO A 56 -1.81 -24.65 -7.91
C PRO A 56 -0.48 -24.95 -7.22
N ARG A 57 -0.35 -26.12 -6.59
CA ARG A 57 0.88 -26.60 -5.93
C ARG A 57 1.83 -27.33 -6.88
N CYS A 58 1.54 -27.39 -8.18
CA CYS A 58 2.35 -28.14 -9.12
C CYS A 58 3.76 -27.54 -9.21
N GLU A 59 4.75 -28.31 -8.78
CA GLU A 59 6.16 -27.94 -8.82
C GLU A 59 6.95 -28.90 -9.72
N LEU A 60 7.90 -28.35 -10.45
CA LEU A 60 8.94 -29.10 -11.15
C LEU A 60 10.25 -29.03 -10.36
N HIS A 61 10.73 -30.18 -9.91
CA HIS A 61 12.04 -30.33 -9.27
C HIS A 61 13.01 -30.83 -10.33
N MET A 62 14.15 -30.17 -10.49
CA MET A 62 15.17 -30.60 -11.47
C MET A 62 16.59 -30.33 -10.98
N ALA A 63 17.52 -31.14 -11.44
CA ALA A 63 18.94 -30.84 -11.42
C ALA A 63 19.34 -30.14 -12.73
N TYR A 64 20.16 -29.10 -12.68
CA TYR A 64 20.71 -28.45 -13.86
C TYR A 64 22.18 -28.07 -13.69
N TYR A 65 22.92 -27.99 -14.78
CA TYR A 65 24.17 -27.24 -14.83
C TYR A 65 24.14 -26.31 -16.04
N PHE A 66 24.73 -25.13 -15.92
CA PHE A 66 24.79 -24.16 -17.00
C PHE A 66 26.09 -23.37 -16.90
N GLN A 67 26.89 -23.37 -17.95
CA GLN A 67 28.13 -22.62 -18.05
C GLN A 67 28.23 -22.05 -19.46
N SER A 68 28.22 -20.71 -19.57
CA SER A 68 28.36 -19.98 -20.83
C SER A 68 29.22 -18.72 -20.67
N HIS A 69 30.07 -18.40 -21.66
CA HIS A 69 30.79 -17.13 -21.80
C HIS A 69 31.00 -16.81 -23.29
N PRO A 70 30.73 -15.59 -23.79
CA PRO A 70 30.28 -14.40 -23.06
C PRO A 70 28.75 -14.29 -22.91
N GLN A 71 27.94 -15.01 -23.70
CA GLN A 71 26.47 -14.96 -23.61
C GLN A 71 25.81 -16.31 -23.98
N GLY A 72 24.87 -16.74 -23.13
CA GLY A 72 24.03 -17.91 -23.31
C GLY A 72 22.93 -17.94 -22.24
N PHE A 73 21.99 -18.87 -22.33
CA PHE A 73 20.95 -19.06 -21.32
C PHE A 73 20.45 -20.50 -21.28
N LEU A 74 19.84 -20.87 -20.16
CA LEU A 74 19.05 -22.08 -19.99
C LEU A 74 17.74 -21.67 -19.34
N ALA A 75 16.62 -22.07 -19.95
CA ALA A 75 15.28 -21.65 -19.55
C ALA A 75 14.26 -22.79 -19.67
N LEU A 76 13.19 -22.68 -18.89
CA LEU A 76 12.03 -23.55 -18.91
C LEU A 76 10.80 -22.72 -19.28
N VAL A 77 10.07 -23.18 -20.29
CA VAL A 77 8.88 -22.54 -20.84
C VAL A 77 7.71 -23.50 -20.74
N VAL A 78 6.55 -23.03 -20.27
CA VAL A 78 5.28 -23.76 -20.37
C VAL A 78 4.61 -23.41 -21.69
N VAL A 79 4.16 -24.42 -22.42
CA VAL A 79 3.49 -24.28 -23.71
C VAL A 79 2.05 -24.80 -23.59
N GLU A 80 1.08 -23.90 -23.72
CA GLU A 80 -0.35 -24.19 -23.71
C GLU A 80 -0.96 -23.65 -25.03
N ASP A 81 -1.40 -24.56 -25.90
CA ASP A 81 -1.82 -24.24 -27.27
C ASP A 81 -0.73 -23.46 -28.06
N SER A 82 -0.94 -22.18 -28.35
CA SER A 82 0.03 -21.27 -28.99
C SER A 82 0.74 -20.33 -28.01
N ASN A 83 0.34 -20.33 -26.74
CA ASN A 83 0.93 -19.49 -25.71
C ASN A 83 2.22 -20.12 -25.17
N ARG A 84 3.27 -19.31 -25.00
CA ARG A 84 4.58 -19.73 -24.49
C ARG A 84 4.97 -18.83 -23.34
N GLU A 85 5.02 -19.40 -22.15
CA GLU A 85 5.25 -18.68 -20.90
C GLU A 85 6.60 -19.08 -20.29
N LEU A 86 7.49 -18.11 -20.06
CA LEU A 86 8.75 -18.34 -19.36
C LEU A 86 8.48 -18.49 -17.86
N VAL A 87 8.70 -19.68 -17.31
CA VAL A 87 8.47 -19.96 -15.87
C VAL A 87 9.76 -20.06 -15.07
N TRP A 88 10.91 -20.22 -15.73
CA TRP A 88 12.21 -20.25 -15.05
C TRP A 88 13.36 -19.98 -16.02
N GLN A 89 14.40 -19.32 -15.53
CA GLN A 89 15.68 -19.16 -16.22
C GLN A 89 16.83 -19.34 -15.22
N ALA A 90 17.91 -20.00 -15.67
CA ALA A 90 19.09 -20.21 -14.84
C ALA A 90 19.65 -18.85 -14.34
N PRO A 91 19.83 -18.67 -13.01
CA PRO A 91 20.27 -17.40 -12.42
C PRO A 91 21.66 -16.92 -12.86
N GLY A 92 22.48 -17.82 -13.43
CA GLY A 92 23.82 -17.53 -13.91
C GLY A 92 24.64 -18.80 -14.11
N SER A 93 25.87 -18.64 -14.59
CA SER A 93 26.80 -19.75 -14.81
C SER A 93 27.18 -20.43 -13.49
N SER A 94 27.18 -21.77 -13.45
CA SER A 94 27.52 -22.60 -12.31
C SER A 94 28.63 -23.60 -12.63
N GLN A 95 29.60 -23.72 -11.72
CA GLN A 95 30.61 -24.76 -11.75
C GLN A 95 30.03 -26.06 -11.16
N GLY A 96 29.14 -26.73 -11.90
CA GLY A 96 28.53 -28.01 -11.52
C GLY A 96 27.01 -28.02 -11.44
N TRP A 97 26.47 -29.18 -11.04
CA TRP A 97 25.03 -29.44 -10.90
C TRP A 97 24.43 -28.71 -9.71
N ARG A 98 23.24 -28.14 -9.91
CA ARG A 98 22.41 -27.44 -8.93
C ARG A 98 21.00 -28.00 -8.97
N MET A 99 20.33 -28.03 -7.82
CA MET A 99 18.91 -28.37 -7.75
C MET A 99 18.08 -27.10 -7.75
N ASP A 100 17.00 -27.10 -8.51
CA ASP A 100 16.02 -26.03 -8.50
C ASP A 100 14.59 -26.56 -8.39
N ARG A 101 13.70 -25.70 -7.89
CA ARG A 101 12.27 -25.96 -7.76
C ARG A 101 11.51 -24.86 -8.46
N VAL A 102 10.76 -25.23 -9.48
CA VAL A 102 10.02 -24.29 -10.34
C VAL A 102 8.53 -24.48 -10.12
N LEU A 103 7.83 -23.41 -9.74
CA LEU A 103 6.37 -23.44 -9.66
C LEU A 103 5.76 -23.45 -11.06
N VAL A 104 5.11 -24.55 -11.43
CA VAL A 104 4.36 -24.67 -12.69
C VAL A 104 2.93 -24.13 -12.52
N GLY A 105 2.37 -24.31 -11.31
CA GLY A 105 1.06 -23.83 -10.90
C GLY A 105 -0.12 -24.52 -11.58
N ALA A 106 -1.32 -23.98 -11.35
CA ALA A 106 -2.58 -24.59 -11.78
C ALA A 106 -2.84 -24.41 -13.28
N ARG A 107 -2.90 -25.49 -14.07
CA ARG A 107 -3.20 -25.43 -15.50
C ARG A 107 -4.56 -26.04 -15.78
N ARG A 108 -5.44 -25.29 -16.46
CA ARG A 108 -6.80 -25.74 -16.80
C ARG A 108 -6.80 -26.67 -18.02
N ARG A 109 -5.88 -26.48 -18.96
CA ARG A 109 -5.74 -27.31 -20.17
C ARG A 109 -4.47 -28.15 -20.12
N PRO A 110 -4.39 -29.19 -20.96
CA PRO A 110 -3.13 -29.90 -21.17
C PRO A 110 -2.03 -28.96 -21.65
N PHE A 111 -0.83 -29.10 -21.11
CA PHE A 111 0.31 -28.25 -21.40
C PHE A 111 1.57 -29.08 -21.66
N ARG A 112 2.62 -28.45 -22.18
CA ARG A 112 3.95 -29.07 -22.33
C ARG A 112 4.99 -28.22 -21.64
N LEU A 113 6.07 -28.86 -21.22
CA LEU A 113 7.27 -28.19 -20.73
C LEU A 113 8.31 -28.18 -21.83
N GLU A 114 8.90 -27.03 -22.09
CA GLU A 114 9.91 -26.80 -23.10
C GLU A 114 11.20 -26.30 -22.46
N PHE A 115 12.27 -27.09 -22.54
CA PHE A 115 13.60 -26.63 -22.17
C PHE A 115 14.25 -25.95 -23.37
N VAL A 116 14.65 -24.69 -23.18
CA VAL A 116 15.31 -23.87 -24.19
C VAL A 116 16.72 -23.54 -23.71
N GLY A 117 17.72 -23.83 -24.54
CA GLY A 117 19.12 -23.62 -24.18
C GLY A 117 19.92 -23.03 -25.33
N LEU A 118 20.74 -22.03 -25.02
CA LEU A 118 21.72 -21.44 -25.92
C LEU A 118 23.06 -21.37 -25.18
N VAL A 119 24.08 -22.03 -25.72
CA VAL A 119 25.44 -22.01 -25.17
C VAL A 119 26.43 -21.97 -26.33
N ASP A 120 27.42 -21.08 -26.23
CA ASP A 120 28.61 -21.15 -27.07
C ASP A 120 29.51 -22.31 -26.60
N LEU A 121 29.43 -23.45 -27.30
CA LEU A 121 30.25 -24.64 -27.01
C LEU A 121 31.72 -24.50 -27.46
N ASP A 122 32.05 -23.45 -28.23
CA ASP A 122 33.39 -23.18 -28.75
C ASP A 122 34.14 -22.13 -27.92
N GLY A 123 33.46 -21.50 -26.95
CA GLY A 123 34.04 -20.54 -26.02
C GLY A 123 35.08 -21.15 -25.06
N PRO A 124 35.96 -20.32 -24.48
CA PRO A 124 37.05 -20.78 -23.62
C PRO A 124 36.53 -21.43 -22.32
N GLY A 125 37.08 -22.59 -21.95
CA GLY A 125 36.69 -23.34 -20.75
C GLY A 125 35.66 -24.44 -21.01
N ARG A 126 35.13 -25.06 -19.95
CA ARG A 126 34.12 -26.13 -20.05
C ARG A 126 32.72 -25.54 -20.16
N GLN A 127 32.35 -25.12 -21.38
CA GLN A 127 31.01 -24.60 -21.67
C GLN A 127 30.01 -25.75 -21.83
N GLY A 128 28.77 -25.54 -21.40
CA GLY A 128 27.70 -26.52 -21.59
C GLY A 128 26.48 -26.26 -20.72
N ALA A 129 25.37 -26.90 -21.06
CA ALA A 129 24.19 -26.95 -20.21
C ALA A 129 23.60 -28.36 -20.20
N GLY A 130 23.01 -28.74 -19.08
CA GLY A 130 22.29 -29.99 -18.96
C GLY A 130 21.27 -29.97 -17.84
N VAL A 131 20.30 -30.87 -17.95
CA VAL A 131 19.18 -31.05 -17.03
C VAL A 131 19.04 -32.54 -16.71
N ASP A 132 18.80 -32.87 -15.45
CA ASP A 132 18.64 -34.21 -14.93
C ASP A 132 17.59 -34.25 -13.80
N ASP A 133 17.19 -35.44 -13.35
CA ASP A 133 16.30 -35.65 -12.20
C ASP A 133 14.98 -34.84 -12.24
N VAL A 134 14.42 -34.63 -13.44
CA VAL A 134 13.19 -33.86 -13.64
C VAL A 134 11.99 -34.62 -13.08
N THR A 135 11.34 -34.07 -12.05
CA THR A 135 10.17 -34.65 -11.39
C THR A 135 9.09 -33.61 -11.14
N LEU A 136 7.83 -33.96 -11.42
CA LEU A 136 6.67 -33.14 -11.08
C LEU A 136 6.09 -33.59 -9.74
N LYS A 137 5.82 -32.65 -8.84
CA LYS A 137 5.27 -32.89 -7.49
C LYS A 137 4.01 -32.05 -7.27
N ASP A 138 3.07 -32.62 -6.52
CA ASP A 138 1.83 -31.96 -6.07
C ASP A 138 0.98 -31.34 -7.21
N CYS A 139 1.02 -31.96 -8.39
CA CYS A 139 0.35 -31.46 -9.59
C CYS A 139 -1.11 -31.90 -9.75
N SER A 140 -1.68 -32.71 -8.85
CA SER A 140 -3.07 -33.17 -8.99
C SER A 140 -4.07 -31.99 -8.90
N PRO A 141 -4.97 -31.80 -9.88
CA PRO A 141 -5.98 -30.74 -9.84
C PRO A 141 -7.16 -31.05 -8.90
N VAL A 142 -7.29 -32.29 -8.43
CA VAL A 142 -8.48 -32.77 -7.69
C VAL A 142 -8.18 -33.04 -6.20
N THR A 143 -6.90 -33.12 -5.83
CA THR A 143 -6.51 -33.43 -4.45
C THR A 143 -6.56 -32.18 -3.59
N ALA A 144 -7.78 -31.83 -3.14
CA ALA A 144 -8.01 -30.85 -2.10
C ALA A 144 -7.69 -31.46 -0.72
N THR A 145 -6.95 -30.70 0.07
CA THR A 145 -6.58 -30.98 1.46
C THR A 145 -7.41 -30.09 2.39
N GLU A 146 -7.48 -30.41 3.68
CA GLU A 146 -8.17 -29.56 4.66
C GLU A 146 -7.59 -28.13 4.69
N LYS A 147 -6.28 -27.99 4.41
CA LYS A 147 -5.61 -26.70 4.26
C LYS A 147 -6.17 -25.87 3.09
N ASP A 148 -6.67 -26.50 2.03
CA ASP A 148 -7.21 -25.80 0.86
C ASP A 148 -8.54 -25.06 1.14
N SER A 149 -9.23 -25.40 2.24
CA SER A 149 -10.42 -24.68 2.72
C SER A 149 -10.11 -23.56 3.71
N GLU A 150 -8.86 -23.40 4.14
CA GLU A 150 -8.44 -22.39 5.11
C GLU A 150 -8.21 -21.03 4.42
N VAL A 151 -9.31 -20.33 4.10
CA VAL A 151 -9.26 -18.98 3.49
C VAL A 151 -8.79 -17.93 4.49
N SER A 152 -9.21 -18.04 5.75
CA SER A 152 -8.75 -17.15 6.82
C SER A 152 -7.30 -17.47 7.17
N CYS A 153 -6.41 -16.49 7.07
CA CYS A 153 -4.97 -16.66 7.22
C CYS A 153 -4.29 -15.38 7.71
N ASN A 154 -3.51 -15.50 8.78
CA ASN A 154 -2.61 -14.47 9.28
C ASN A 154 -1.15 -14.69 8.86
N PHE A 155 -0.91 -15.65 7.97
CA PHE A 155 0.39 -16.01 7.41
C PHE A 155 1.51 -16.39 8.40
N GLU A 156 1.27 -16.46 9.72
CA GLU A 156 2.28 -16.78 10.73
C GLU A 156 2.83 -18.21 10.63
N ARG A 157 1.98 -19.17 10.28
CA ARG A 157 2.38 -20.58 10.12
C ARG A 157 2.86 -20.90 8.70
N ASP A 158 2.04 -20.56 7.71
CA ASP A 158 2.26 -20.78 6.28
C ASP A 158 1.26 -19.94 5.45
N THR A 159 1.08 -20.23 4.16
CA THR A 159 0.14 -19.49 3.29
C THR A 159 -1.32 -19.96 3.36
N CYS A 160 -1.68 -20.86 4.29
CA CYS A 160 -3.01 -21.46 4.42
C CYS A 160 -3.53 -21.96 3.05
N GLY A 161 -4.78 -21.66 2.69
CA GLY A 161 -5.38 -21.97 1.40
C GLY A 161 -5.02 -21.02 0.25
N TRP A 162 -4.03 -20.12 0.42
CA TRP A 162 -3.61 -19.15 -0.59
C TRP A 162 -2.38 -19.63 -1.38
N TYR A 163 -2.47 -19.46 -2.70
CA TYR A 163 -1.48 -19.94 -3.66
C TYR A 163 -1.07 -18.87 -4.65
N THR A 164 0.21 -18.78 -4.93
CA THR A 164 0.73 -17.89 -5.98
C THR A 164 0.27 -18.35 -7.36
N GLY A 165 -0.19 -17.40 -8.15
CA GLY A 165 -0.49 -17.63 -9.56
C GLY A 165 0.78 -17.82 -10.38
N HIS A 166 0.61 -18.52 -11.50
CA HIS A 166 1.70 -18.86 -12.43
C HIS A 166 1.70 -17.99 -13.68
N LEU A 167 0.69 -17.14 -13.87
CA LEU A 167 0.45 -16.34 -15.09
C LEU A 167 1.38 -15.12 -15.21
N THR A 168 2.29 -14.95 -14.26
CA THR A 168 3.10 -13.76 -14.07
C THR A 168 4.48 -14.13 -13.54
N ASP A 169 5.49 -13.36 -13.91
CA ASP A 169 6.87 -13.51 -13.43
C ASP A 169 7.17 -12.69 -12.16
N ALA A 170 6.20 -11.92 -11.66
CA ALA A 170 6.16 -11.44 -10.29
C ALA A 170 5.28 -12.35 -9.42
N HIS A 171 5.69 -12.54 -8.17
CA HIS A 171 5.03 -13.45 -7.23
C HIS A 171 4.91 -12.82 -5.85
N TRP A 172 3.79 -13.10 -5.18
CA TRP A 172 3.65 -12.84 -3.75
C TRP A 172 4.58 -13.77 -2.97
N ARG A 173 5.29 -13.20 -1.99
CA ARG A 173 6.25 -13.92 -1.16
C ARG A 173 5.89 -13.73 0.29
N ARG A 174 5.83 -14.85 1.02
CA ARG A 174 5.74 -14.82 2.47
C ARG A 174 7.09 -14.41 3.04
N ILE A 175 7.13 -13.27 3.71
CA ILE A 175 8.38 -12.74 4.28
C ILE A 175 8.24 -12.53 5.78
N GLN A 176 9.35 -12.71 6.49
CA GLN A 176 9.41 -12.38 7.90
C GLN A 176 9.63 -10.88 8.05
N SER A 177 8.92 -10.26 8.99
CA SER A 177 9.18 -8.89 9.37
C SER A 177 10.56 -8.74 10.03
N HIS A 178 11.31 -7.72 9.61
CA HIS A 178 12.66 -7.42 10.12
C HIS A 178 12.70 -6.20 11.05
N GLY A 179 11.54 -5.70 11.50
CA GLY A 179 11.44 -4.53 12.36
C GLY A 179 10.05 -4.39 12.99
N PRO A 180 9.92 -3.75 14.16
CA PRO A 180 8.62 -3.55 14.81
C PRO A 180 7.65 -2.79 13.89
N GLY A 181 6.44 -3.32 13.73
CA GLY A 181 5.34 -2.66 12.98
C GLY A 181 5.28 -2.95 11.49
N TYR A 182 6.14 -3.83 10.97
CA TYR A 182 6.12 -4.21 9.55
C TYR A 182 5.20 -5.41 9.26
N ASP A 183 4.99 -6.28 10.24
CA ASP A 183 3.92 -7.28 10.25
C ASP A 183 2.73 -6.72 11.07
N HIS A 184 1.49 -6.88 10.60
CA HIS A 184 0.33 -6.34 11.32
C HIS A 184 0.00 -7.20 12.56
N THR A 185 0.07 -8.53 12.43
CA THR A 185 -0.37 -9.47 13.47
C THR A 185 0.41 -9.34 14.78
N THR A 186 1.75 -9.33 14.69
CA THR A 186 2.63 -9.37 15.87
C THR A 186 3.70 -8.28 15.86
N GLY A 187 3.80 -7.50 14.78
CA GLY A 187 4.87 -6.55 14.56
C GLY A 187 6.21 -7.18 14.14
N ARG A 188 6.38 -8.51 14.24
CA ARG A 188 7.64 -9.24 13.94
C ARG A 188 7.41 -10.61 13.27
N GLY A 189 6.19 -10.88 12.84
CA GLY A 189 5.73 -12.15 12.30
C GLY A 189 5.89 -12.24 10.79
N TYR A 190 4.90 -12.79 10.12
CA TYR A 190 4.96 -13.08 8.69
C TYR A 190 3.72 -12.57 7.98
N PHE A 191 3.94 -11.99 6.81
CA PHE A 191 2.88 -11.53 5.92
C PHE A 191 3.28 -11.78 4.46
N LEU A 192 2.39 -11.49 3.51
CA LEU A 192 2.67 -11.59 2.08
C LEU A 192 3.10 -10.25 1.51
N LEU A 193 4.30 -10.21 0.92
CA LEU A 193 4.84 -9.06 0.19
C LEU A 193 4.87 -9.33 -1.31
N LEU A 194 4.46 -8.33 -2.08
CA LEU A 194 4.72 -8.20 -3.50
C LEU A 194 5.61 -6.98 -3.73
N ASP A 195 6.84 -7.25 -4.18
CA ASP A 195 7.73 -6.23 -4.71
C ASP A 195 7.68 -6.30 -6.26
N PRO A 196 7.12 -5.30 -6.94
CA PRO A 196 7.00 -5.29 -8.40
C PRO A 196 8.36 -5.20 -9.11
N THR A 197 9.46 -5.02 -8.39
CA THR A 197 10.83 -4.95 -8.95
C THR A 197 11.69 -6.18 -8.66
N ASP A 198 11.23 -7.13 -7.82
CA ASP A 198 12.03 -8.29 -7.39
C ASP A 198 11.30 -9.64 -7.58
N PRO A 199 11.81 -10.56 -8.42
CA PRO A 199 12.93 -10.41 -9.37
C PRO A 199 12.51 -9.51 -10.55
N PRO A 200 13.42 -9.09 -11.48
CA PRO A 200 13.06 -8.22 -12.59
C PRO A 200 12.00 -8.85 -13.50
N ALA A 201 10.75 -8.59 -13.15
CA ALA A 201 9.56 -9.07 -13.81
C ALA A 201 9.25 -8.20 -15.04
N ARG A 202 8.62 -8.78 -16.04
CA ARG A 202 8.16 -8.17 -17.30
C ARG A 202 6.66 -8.36 -17.50
N GLY A 203 6.03 -9.26 -16.74
CA GLY A 203 4.61 -9.52 -16.72
C GLY A 203 3.80 -8.40 -16.06
N PRO A 204 2.47 -8.41 -16.28
CA PRO A 204 1.58 -7.30 -15.93
C PRO A 204 1.30 -7.15 -14.43
N GLY A 205 1.62 -8.13 -13.60
CA GLY A 205 1.22 -8.16 -12.19
C GLY A 205 1.71 -9.39 -11.45
N ALA A 206 1.09 -9.68 -10.31
CA ALA A 206 1.18 -10.94 -9.58
C ALA A 206 -0.18 -11.36 -9.05
N HIS A 207 -0.45 -12.67 -9.05
CA HIS A 207 -1.70 -13.24 -8.58
C HIS A 207 -1.50 -14.06 -7.30
N LEU A 208 -2.44 -13.96 -6.37
CA LEU A 208 -2.57 -14.81 -5.19
C LEU A 208 -4.02 -15.28 -5.10
N LEU A 209 -4.27 -16.58 -5.17
CA LEU A 209 -5.61 -17.14 -5.30
C LEU A 209 -5.87 -18.30 -4.35
N THR A 210 -7.14 -18.49 -4.01
CA THR A 210 -7.62 -19.68 -3.30
C THR A 210 -7.91 -20.84 -4.25
N GLN A 211 -8.02 -22.05 -3.70
CA GLN A 211 -8.74 -23.12 -4.40
C GLN A 211 -10.24 -22.79 -4.54
N PRO A 212 -10.98 -23.50 -5.42
CA PRO A 212 -12.43 -23.37 -5.50
C PRO A 212 -13.12 -23.69 -4.16
N GLN A 213 -13.70 -22.67 -3.54
CA GLN A 213 -14.43 -22.71 -2.27
C GLN A 213 -15.93 -22.92 -2.50
N VAL A 214 -16.60 -23.49 -1.49
CA VAL A 214 -18.05 -23.65 -1.47
C VAL A 214 -18.64 -22.58 -0.54
N PRO A 215 -19.61 -21.78 -0.98
CA PRO A 215 -20.25 -20.78 -0.13
C PRO A 215 -20.87 -21.40 1.13
N THR A 216 -20.62 -20.81 2.28
CA THR A 216 -21.19 -21.25 3.57
C THR A 216 -22.47 -20.50 3.93
N ALA A 217 -22.68 -19.32 3.34
CA ALA A 217 -23.84 -18.46 3.55
C ALA A 217 -24.21 -17.69 2.26
N PRO A 218 -25.43 -17.13 2.14
CA PRO A 218 -25.82 -16.29 1.00
C PRO A 218 -24.95 -15.03 0.86
N GLN A 219 -24.44 -14.53 1.98
CA GLN A 219 -23.46 -13.46 2.04
C GLN A 219 -22.33 -13.89 2.96
N GLU A 220 -21.10 -13.56 2.58
CA GLU A 220 -19.90 -13.73 3.40
C GLU A 220 -19.12 -12.43 3.40
N CYS A 221 -18.44 -12.12 4.49
CA CYS A 221 -17.58 -10.96 4.60
C CYS A 221 -16.12 -11.39 4.62
N LEU A 222 -15.35 -10.89 3.66
CA LEU A 222 -13.90 -10.97 3.68
C LEU A 222 -13.34 -9.68 4.27
N SER A 223 -12.57 -9.79 5.35
CA SER A 223 -11.71 -8.73 5.88
C SER A 223 -10.25 -9.07 5.63
N PHE A 224 -9.41 -8.07 5.40
CA PHE A 224 -7.97 -8.24 5.24
C PHE A 224 -7.23 -6.94 5.50
N TRP A 225 -5.97 -7.06 5.88
CA TRP A 225 -5.06 -5.93 5.95
C TRP A 225 -4.21 -5.83 4.70
N TYR A 226 -3.94 -4.61 4.29
CA TYR A 226 -3.12 -4.33 3.14
C TYR A 226 -2.17 -3.16 3.41
N HIS A 227 -1.00 -3.20 2.78
CA HIS A 227 0.02 -2.16 2.87
C HIS A 227 0.37 -1.72 1.46
N LEU A 228 0.19 -0.44 1.12
CA LEU A 228 0.58 0.11 -0.17
C LEU A 228 1.51 1.30 0.08
N HIS A 229 2.81 1.03 0.10
CA HIS A 229 3.83 2.05 0.34
C HIS A 229 4.80 2.24 -0.83
N GLY A 230 5.05 3.49 -1.18
CA GLY A 230 6.00 3.91 -2.20
C GLY A 230 5.41 4.88 -3.23
N PRO A 231 6.26 5.64 -3.91
CA PRO A 231 5.83 6.82 -4.65
C PRO A 231 5.12 6.53 -5.99
N GLN A 232 5.28 5.35 -6.57
CA GLN A 232 4.59 4.91 -7.78
C GLN A 232 4.25 3.43 -7.69
N ILE A 233 3.30 3.11 -6.82
CA ILE A 233 2.76 1.75 -6.66
C ILE A 233 1.72 1.49 -7.75
N GLY A 234 1.62 0.23 -8.17
CA GLY A 234 0.53 -0.20 -9.04
C GLY A 234 -0.82 -0.27 -8.33
N THR A 235 -1.71 -1.09 -8.88
CA THR A 235 -3.05 -1.32 -8.36
C THR A 235 -3.16 -2.68 -7.68
N LEU A 236 -3.70 -2.72 -6.47
CA LEU A 236 -4.09 -3.95 -5.79
C LEU A 236 -5.60 -4.16 -5.92
N ARG A 237 -6.02 -5.33 -6.40
CA ARG A 237 -7.44 -5.69 -6.62
C ARG A 237 -7.79 -6.98 -5.89
N LEU A 238 -9.01 -7.07 -5.41
CA LEU A 238 -9.65 -8.30 -4.99
C LEU A 238 -10.75 -8.65 -5.99
N VAL A 239 -10.67 -9.86 -6.55
CA VAL A 239 -11.56 -10.36 -7.59
C VAL A 239 -12.23 -11.64 -7.13
N LEU A 240 -13.53 -11.73 -7.36
CA LEU A 240 -14.33 -12.93 -7.19
C LEU A 240 -14.54 -13.61 -8.54
N ARG A 241 -14.06 -14.84 -8.65
CA ARG A 241 -14.20 -15.66 -9.87
C ARG A 241 -15.14 -16.83 -9.63
N ARG A 242 -16.09 -17.02 -10.53
CA ARG A 242 -17.01 -18.17 -10.55
C ARG A 242 -16.94 -18.91 -11.87
N GLU A 243 -17.22 -20.20 -11.83
CA GLU A 243 -17.21 -21.01 -13.05
C GLU A 243 -18.34 -20.60 -13.98
N GLY A 244 -18.01 -20.24 -15.23
CA GLY A 244 -18.99 -19.85 -16.26
C GLY A 244 -19.48 -18.40 -16.19
N GLU A 245 -19.03 -17.62 -15.21
CA GLU A 245 -19.35 -16.19 -15.06
C GLU A 245 -18.14 -15.30 -15.35
N ALA A 246 -18.39 -14.03 -15.64
CA ALA A 246 -17.34 -13.03 -15.69
C ALA A 246 -16.80 -12.74 -14.29
N ASP A 247 -15.52 -12.39 -14.20
CA ASP A 247 -14.89 -11.98 -12.95
C ASP A 247 -15.58 -10.73 -12.39
N THR A 248 -15.85 -10.74 -11.08
CA THR A 248 -16.45 -9.61 -10.37
C THR A 248 -15.36 -8.91 -9.55
N LEU A 249 -15.10 -7.64 -9.82
CA LEU A 249 -14.24 -6.80 -8.98
C LEU A 249 -14.96 -6.51 -7.66
N LEU A 250 -14.37 -6.92 -6.54
CA LEU A 250 -14.91 -6.68 -5.22
C LEU A 250 -14.31 -5.43 -4.55
N TRP A 251 -13.03 -5.16 -4.80
CA TRP A 251 -12.29 -4.07 -4.18
C TRP A 251 -11.05 -3.72 -5.00
N SER A 252 -10.64 -2.44 -5.02
CA SER A 252 -9.44 -1.98 -5.74
C SER A 252 -8.83 -0.74 -5.10
N ARG A 253 -7.51 -0.68 -4.97
CA ARG A 253 -6.77 0.53 -4.57
C ARG A 253 -5.53 0.73 -5.43
N THR A 254 -5.24 1.98 -5.76
CA THR A 254 -4.14 2.36 -6.66
C THR A 254 -3.30 3.44 -5.99
N GLY A 255 -1.98 3.38 -6.21
CA GLY A 255 -1.05 4.39 -5.71
C GLY A 255 -0.69 4.21 -4.23
N THR A 256 0.01 5.22 -3.68
CA THR A 256 0.47 5.17 -2.28
C THR A 256 -0.67 5.42 -1.30
N HIS A 257 -0.72 4.60 -0.26
CA HIS A 257 -1.54 4.81 0.92
C HIS A 257 -0.68 5.10 2.15
N GLY A 258 0.62 5.37 1.92
CA GLY A 258 1.63 5.56 2.94
C GLY A 258 2.06 4.29 3.65
N ASN A 259 3.07 4.45 4.49
CA ASN A 259 3.74 3.41 5.24
C ASN A 259 2.95 3.02 6.50
N HIS A 260 1.74 2.51 6.30
CA HIS A 260 0.85 2.07 7.36
C HIS A 260 -0.02 0.92 6.85
N TRP A 261 -0.40 0.01 7.73
CA TRP A 261 -1.32 -1.07 7.41
C TRP A 261 -2.76 -0.55 7.39
N HIS A 262 -3.50 -0.84 6.33
CA HIS A 262 -4.87 -0.39 6.16
C HIS A 262 -5.80 -1.58 6.15
N GLU A 263 -6.96 -1.42 6.74
CA GLU A 263 -7.99 -2.45 6.74
C GLU A 263 -8.92 -2.28 5.53
N ALA A 264 -9.34 -3.40 4.95
CA ALA A 264 -10.35 -3.45 3.91
C ALA A 264 -11.37 -4.57 4.16
N TRP A 265 -12.57 -4.35 3.62
CA TRP A 265 -13.68 -5.30 3.63
C TRP A 265 -14.30 -5.46 2.26
N ALA A 266 -14.79 -6.66 1.97
CA ALA A 266 -15.56 -6.95 0.78
C ALA A 266 -16.65 -7.98 1.08
N THR A 267 -17.91 -7.61 0.81
CA THR A 267 -19.04 -8.54 0.92
C THR A 267 -19.11 -9.40 -0.35
N LEU A 268 -19.04 -10.72 -0.17
CA LEU A 268 -19.32 -11.69 -1.22
C LEU A 268 -20.82 -11.98 -1.26
N HIS A 269 -21.44 -11.83 -2.42
CA HIS A 269 -22.86 -12.10 -2.61
C HIS A 269 -23.07 -13.37 -3.43
N HIS A 270 -23.58 -14.44 -2.82
CA HIS A 270 -23.75 -15.73 -3.49
C HIS A 270 -25.21 -15.95 -3.92
N GLN A 271 -25.40 -16.64 -5.05
CA GLN A 271 -26.73 -17.03 -5.48
C GLN A 271 -27.22 -18.23 -4.65
N PRO A 272 -28.37 -18.12 -3.95
CA PRO A 272 -28.89 -19.22 -3.15
C PRO A 272 -29.15 -20.47 -4.01
N GLY A 273 -28.63 -21.62 -3.58
CA GLY A 273 -28.92 -22.92 -4.19
C GLY A 273 -28.19 -23.25 -5.49
N SER A 274 -27.27 -22.41 -5.99
CA SER A 274 -26.50 -22.70 -7.20
C SER A 274 -25.45 -23.80 -7.01
N GLY A 275 -24.90 -23.94 -5.80
CA GLY A 275 -23.76 -24.83 -5.53
C GLY A 275 -22.48 -24.43 -6.28
N THR A 276 -22.49 -23.28 -6.96
CA THR A 276 -21.36 -22.80 -7.76
C THR A 276 -20.19 -22.47 -6.84
N LYS A 277 -19.05 -23.12 -7.09
CA LYS A 277 -17.83 -22.81 -6.36
C LYS A 277 -17.26 -21.46 -6.80
N TYR A 278 -16.57 -20.79 -5.89
CA TYR A 278 -15.92 -19.51 -6.16
C TYR A 278 -14.43 -19.56 -5.82
N GLN A 279 -13.65 -18.66 -6.42
CA GLN A 279 -12.26 -18.41 -6.05
C GLN A 279 -12.10 -16.93 -5.72
N LEU A 280 -11.29 -16.66 -4.71
CA LEU A 280 -10.81 -15.32 -4.42
C LEU A 280 -9.43 -15.14 -5.05
N LEU A 281 -9.19 -13.97 -5.63
CA LEU A 281 -7.95 -13.61 -6.29
C LEU A 281 -7.54 -12.20 -5.86
N PHE A 282 -6.39 -12.09 -5.20
CA PHE A 282 -5.68 -10.83 -5.09
C PHE A 282 -4.76 -10.65 -6.31
N GLU A 283 -4.95 -9.55 -7.03
CA GLU A 283 -4.15 -9.16 -8.19
C GLU A 283 -3.40 -7.87 -7.86
N GLY A 284 -2.07 -7.93 -7.82
CA GLY A 284 -1.21 -6.76 -7.73
C GLY A 284 -0.66 -6.42 -9.10
N SER A 285 -1.18 -5.39 -9.78
CA SER A 285 -0.69 -4.96 -11.09
C SER A 285 0.59 -4.13 -10.98
N ARG A 286 1.40 -4.17 -12.03
CA ARG A 286 2.69 -3.46 -12.17
C ARG A 286 2.59 -2.23 -13.06
N ASP A 287 1.45 -1.55 -12.98
CA ASP A 287 1.19 -0.23 -13.56
C ASP A 287 1.91 0.91 -12.81
N GLY A 288 2.61 0.59 -11.70
CA GLY A 288 3.63 1.41 -11.06
C GLY A 288 4.94 0.63 -10.87
N TYR A 289 6.07 1.34 -10.76
CA TYR A 289 7.41 0.74 -10.74
C TYR A 289 8.22 1.02 -9.46
N HIS A 290 7.67 1.79 -8.51
CA HIS A 290 8.36 2.20 -7.29
C HIS A 290 7.45 2.09 -6.05
N GLY A 291 7.57 0.97 -5.33
CA GLY A 291 6.88 0.72 -4.06
C GLY A 291 6.64 -0.76 -3.84
N THR A 292 5.94 -1.12 -2.77
CA THR A 292 5.61 -2.50 -2.39
C THR A 292 4.15 -2.63 -2.01
N MET A 293 3.59 -3.83 -2.22
CA MET A 293 2.26 -4.19 -1.73
C MET A 293 2.37 -5.29 -0.67
N GLY A 294 1.68 -5.13 0.45
CA GLY A 294 1.57 -6.12 1.52
C GLY A 294 0.14 -6.60 1.70
N LEU A 295 -0.02 -7.86 2.11
CA LEU A 295 -1.28 -8.47 2.53
C LEU A 295 -1.06 -9.23 3.83
N ASP A 296 -1.98 -9.06 4.77
CA ASP A 296 -1.95 -9.77 6.05
C ASP A 296 -3.37 -10.00 6.61
N ASP A 297 -3.48 -10.87 7.62
CA ASP A 297 -4.68 -11.02 8.47
C ASP A 297 -6.00 -11.12 7.69
N VAL A 298 -6.05 -12.04 6.74
CA VAL A 298 -7.24 -12.34 5.94
C VAL A 298 -8.22 -13.14 6.79
N ALA A 299 -9.49 -12.74 6.84
CA ALA A 299 -10.54 -13.51 7.50
C ALA A 299 -11.83 -13.52 6.67
N LEU A 300 -12.44 -14.70 6.57
CA LEU A 300 -13.74 -14.91 5.94
C LEU A 300 -14.75 -15.32 7.02
N ARG A 301 -15.89 -14.61 7.09
CA ARG A 301 -16.99 -14.90 8.02
C ARG A 301 -18.35 -14.93 7.30
N PRO A 302 -19.34 -15.68 7.80
CA PRO A 302 -20.70 -15.61 7.28
C PRO A 302 -21.35 -14.26 7.60
N GLY A 303 -22.21 -13.78 6.70
CA GLY A 303 -22.92 -12.50 6.81
C GLY A 303 -22.28 -11.36 6.00
N PRO A 304 -22.97 -10.20 5.89
CA PRO A 304 -22.43 -9.02 5.21
C PRO A 304 -21.29 -8.36 6.00
N CYS A 305 -20.46 -7.57 5.31
CA CYS A 305 -19.48 -6.70 5.97
C CYS A 305 -20.13 -5.46 6.57
N TRP A 306 -19.44 -4.86 7.55
CA TRP A 306 -19.70 -3.50 8.01
C TRP A 306 -19.32 -2.47 6.93
N ALA A 307 -19.86 -1.26 7.06
CA ALA A 307 -19.55 -0.15 6.18
C ALA A 307 -18.05 0.20 6.23
N PRO A 308 -17.40 0.41 5.07
CA PRO A 308 -15.98 0.70 4.99
C PRO A 308 -15.61 2.02 5.66
N ARG A 309 -14.46 2.03 6.35
CA ARG A 309 -13.87 3.26 6.90
C ARG A 309 -13.40 4.21 5.81
N ARG A 310 -13.16 3.71 4.60
CA ARG A 310 -12.73 4.50 3.43
C ARG A 310 -13.63 4.22 2.23
N CYS A 311 -14.12 5.28 1.60
CA CYS A 311 -14.84 5.18 0.33
C CYS A 311 -14.47 6.34 -0.61
N SER A 312 -13.73 6.03 -1.67
CA SER A 312 -13.39 6.95 -2.77
C SER A 312 -14.30 6.81 -3.99
N PHE A 313 -15.31 5.95 -3.90
CA PHE A 313 -16.22 5.58 -4.99
C PHE A 313 -15.57 5.01 -6.28
N GLU A 314 -14.28 4.71 -6.34
CA GLU A 314 -13.63 4.28 -7.59
C GLU A 314 -14.00 2.87 -8.05
N ASP A 315 -14.18 1.94 -7.12
CA ASP A 315 -14.53 0.54 -7.43
C ASP A 315 -16.03 0.25 -7.28
N SER A 316 -16.72 0.97 -6.40
CA SER A 316 -18.12 0.69 -6.03
C SER A 316 -18.77 1.91 -5.37
N ALA A 317 -20.06 1.80 -5.00
CA ALA A 317 -20.72 2.77 -4.13
C ALA A 317 -20.48 2.49 -2.63
N CYS A 318 -19.58 1.57 -2.27
CA CYS A 318 -19.24 1.23 -0.87
C CYS A 318 -20.43 0.84 0.02
N GLY A 319 -21.50 0.28 -0.57
CA GLY A 319 -22.73 -0.06 0.13
C GLY A 319 -23.68 1.12 0.38
N PHE A 320 -23.36 2.34 -0.09
CA PHE A 320 -24.29 3.46 0.03
C PHE A 320 -25.56 3.24 -0.79
N SER A 321 -26.70 3.61 -0.19
CA SER A 321 -28.02 3.54 -0.81
C SER A 321 -28.65 4.93 -0.89
N SER A 322 -29.27 5.23 -2.03
CA SER A 322 -30.05 6.45 -2.21
C SER A 322 -31.46 6.25 -1.66
N GLY A 323 -31.98 7.29 -1.01
CA GLY A 323 -33.35 7.36 -0.51
C GLY A 323 -33.90 8.78 -0.58
N GLY A 324 -35.13 8.96 -0.12
CA GLY A 324 -35.83 10.25 -0.19
C GLY A 324 -36.40 10.52 -1.59
N GLN A 325 -36.46 11.79 -1.96
CA GLN A 325 -37.18 12.28 -3.15
C GLN A 325 -36.26 12.58 -4.34
N GLY A 326 -34.94 12.46 -4.18
CA GLY A 326 -33.96 12.59 -5.26
C GLY A 326 -33.00 11.40 -5.30
N LEU A 327 -32.28 11.27 -6.41
CA LEU A 327 -31.40 10.14 -6.70
C LEU A 327 -29.94 10.56 -6.65
N TRP A 328 -29.22 10.07 -5.65
CA TRP A 328 -27.77 10.10 -5.64
C TRP A 328 -27.23 9.09 -6.65
N THR A 329 -26.35 9.56 -7.53
CA THR A 329 -25.80 8.77 -8.63
C THR A 329 -24.28 8.76 -8.55
N ARG A 330 -23.69 7.56 -8.67
CA ARG A 330 -22.25 7.40 -8.88
C ARG A 330 -21.93 7.61 -10.34
N GLN A 331 -21.03 8.53 -10.67
CA GLN A 331 -20.68 8.81 -12.06
C GLN A 331 -19.24 9.32 -12.22
N PRO A 332 -18.61 9.09 -13.39
CA PRO A 332 -17.48 9.86 -13.85
C PRO A 332 -17.94 11.03 -14.74
N ASN A 333 -17.07 12.01 -14.97
CA ASN A 333 -17.36 13.12 -15.90
C ASN A 333 -16.85 12.87 -17.35
N ALA A 334 -15.98 11.87 -17.56
CA ALA A 334 -15.29 11.62 -18.83
C ALA A 334 -16.22 11.28 -20.02
N THR A 335 -17.44 10.84 -19.75
CA THR A 335 -18.38 10.44 -20.80
C THR A 335 -19.06 11.62 -21.49
N GLY A 336 -18.94 12.84 -20.97
CA GLY A 336 -19.64 14.02 -21.48
C GLY A 336 -21.17 13.93 -21.40
N HIS A 337 -21.69 12.85 -20.83
CA HIS A 337 -23.11 12.56 -20.61
C HIS A 337 -23.56 12.96 -19.20
N ALA A 338 -22.62 13.27 -18.30
CA ALA A 338 -22.92 13.85 -17.00
C ALA A 338 -23.49 15.27 -17.21
N ALA A 339 -24.80 15.42 -17.04
CA ALA A 339 -25.46 16.72 -17.14
C ALA A 339 -25.01 17.68 -16.02
N TRP A 340 -24.56 17.12 -14.89
CA TRP A 340 -24.25 17.82 -13.64
C TRP A 340 -23.01 17.22 -12.97
N GLY A 341 -22.37 17.98 -12.08
CA GLY A 341 -21.22 17.52 -11.29
C GLY A 341 -19.90 18.26 -11.60
N PRO A 342 -18.86 18.04 -10.78
CA PRO A 342 -17.52 18.57 -10.99
C PRO A 342 -16.83 17.95 -12.22
N ARG A 343 -15.86 18.68 -12.77
CA ARG A 343 -15.14 18.27 -13.99
C ARG A 343 -14.26 17.04 -13.83
N ALA A 344 -13.78 16.85 -12.61
CA ALA A 344 -12.92 15.75 -12.20
C ALA A 344 -13.34 15.34 -10.78
N ASP A 345 -13.19 14.06 -10.49
CA ASP A 345 -13.29 13.55 -9.13
C ASP A 345 -12.16 14.13 -8.25
N HIS A 346 -12.31 13.99 -6.94
CA HIS A 346 -11.27 14.41 -6.01
C HIS A 346 -10.15 13.37 -5.93
N THR A 347 -10.48 12.08 -5.89
CA THR A 347 -9.54 10.97 -5.65
C THR A 347 -8.37 10.94 -6.64
N THR A 348 -8.67 10.93 -7.95
CA THR A 348 -7.70 10.82 -9.04
C THR A 348 -7.39 12.16 -9.68
N GLY A 349 -8.25 13.16 -9.48
CA GLY A 349 -8.15 14.46 -10.15
C GLY A 349 -8.39 14.36 -11.65
N THR A 350 -9.08 13.32 -12.12
CA THR A 350 -9.31 13.07 -13.55
C THR A 350 -10.79 13.07 -13.89
N ALA A 351 -11.13 13.18 -15.17
CA ALA A 351 -12.53 13.07 -15.58
C ALA A 351 -13.04 11.62 -15.47
N GLN A 352 -12.12 10.64 -15.42
CA GLN A 352 -12.42 9.21 -15.41
C GLN A 352 -12.74 8.68 -14.01
N GLY A 353 -12.25 9.33 -12.96
CA GLY A 353 -12.58 8.97 -11.58
C GLY A 353 -14.04 9.26 -11.25
N HIS A 354 -14.51 8.67 -10.17
CA HIS A 354 -15.91 8.60 -9.80
C HIS A 354 -16.19 9.33 -8.50
N TYR A 355 -17.37 9.93 -8.44
CA TYR A 355 -17.90 10.56 -7.23
C TYR A 355 -19.40 10.31 -7.14
N MET A 356 -19.97 10.57 -5.97
CA MET A 356 -21.43 10.59 -5.78
C MET A 356 -21.97 11.99 -6.02
N VAL A 357 -23.06 12.13 -6.77
CA VAL A 357 -23.69 13.42 -7.04
C VAL A 357 -25.21 13.33 -7.03
N VAL A 358 -25.86 14.41 -6.64
CA VAL A 358 -27.31 14.60 -6.76
C VAL A 358 -27.61 15.90 -7.49
N ASP A 359 -28.54 15.83 -8.44
CA ASP A 359 -29.11 16.99 -9.13
C ASP A 359 -30.12 17.69 -8.21
N THR A 360 -29.86 18.95 -7.88
CA THR A 360 -30.72 19.77 -7.01
C THR A 360 -31.56 20.78 -7.80
N SER A 361 -31.63 20.62 -9.13
CA SER A 361 -32.48 21.42 -9.99
C SER A 361 -33.97 21.15 -9.70
N PRO A 362 -34.87 22.14 -9.83
CA PRO A 362 -36.29 21.99 -9.49
C PRO A 362 -37.01 20.80 -10.14
N GLN A 363 -36.56 20.39 -11.33
CA GLN A 363 -37.13 19.26 -12.06
C GLN A 363 -36.73 17.90 -11.46
N ALA A 364 -35.53 17.81 -10.88
CA ALA A 364 -35.00 16.58 -10.29
C ALA A 364 -35.29 16.49 -8.79
N LEU A 365 -35.09 17.60 -8.06
CA LEU A 365 -35.38 17.73 -6.64
C LEU A 365 -36.09 19.06 -6.38
N PRO A 366 -37.42 19.07 -6.19
CA PRO A 366 -38.17 20.29 -5.97
C PRO A 366 -37.69 21.08 -4.74
N PRO A 367 -37.94 22.40 -4.66
CA PRO A 367 -37.49 23.21 -3.54
C PRO A 367 -37.97 22.65 -2.18
N GLY A 368 -37.05 22.56 -1.22
CA GLY A 368 -37.32 22.02 0.12
C GLY A 368 -37.45 20.49 0.20
N HIS A 369 -37.38 19.77 -0.92
CA HIS A 369 -37.33 18.31 -0.93
C HIS A 369 -35.93 17.83 -0.57
N VAL A 370 -35.86 16.59 -0.08
CA VAL A 370 -34.63 15.99 0.46
C VAL A 370 -34.26 14.73 -0.30
N ALA A 371 -33.00 14.63 -0.70
CA ALA A 371 -32.39 13.41 -1.22
C ALA A 371 -31.34 12.91 -0.22
N SER A 372 -31.47 11.66 0.24
CA SER A 372 -30.59 11.08 1.26
C SER A 372 -29.66 10.03 0.67
N LEU A 373 -28.39 10.02 1.06
CA LEU A 373 -27.42 8.97 0.79
C LEU A 373 -27.03 8.33 2.12
N THR A 374 -27.37 7.05 2.30
CA THR A 374 -27.24 6.33 3.59
C THR A 374 -26.20 5.22 3.47
N SER A 375 -25.26 5.17 4.40
CA SER A 375 -24.27 4.08 4.49
C SER A 375 -24.89 2.78 4.97
N GLU A 376 -24.17 1.66 4.78
CA GLU A 376 -24.35 0.47 5.61
C GLU A 376 -24.03 0.77 7.09
N GLU A 377 -24.25 -0.20 7.97
CA GLU A 377 -23.92 -0.03 9.40
C GLU A 377 -22.41 0.00 9.62
N HIS A 378 -21.96 0.98 10.40
CA HIS A 378 -20.63 1.05 10.97
C HIS A 378 -20.62 0.37 12.34
N GLN A 379 -19.47 -0.19 12.70
CA GLN A 379 -19.23 -0.74 14.03
C GLN A 379 -19.36 0.33 15.13
N PRO A 380 -19.75 -0.06 16.36
CA PRO A 380 -19.64 0.80 17.53
C PRO A 380 -18.22 1.34 17.71
N LEU A 381 -18.12 2.60 18.11
CA LEU A 381 -16.85 3.29 18.31
C LEU A 381 -16.44 3.24 19.79
N ALA A 382 -15.28 2.63 20.06
CA ALA A 382 -14.73 2.58 21.42
C ALA A 382 -14.23 3.95 21.92
N ARG A 383 -13.92 4.86 20.99
CA ARG A 383 -13.46 6.23 21.23
C ARG A 383 -14.08 7.15 20.18
N PRO A 384 -14.16 8.47 20.42
CA PRO A 384 -14.55 9.42 19.37
C PRO A 384 -13.67 9.25 18.12
N ALA A 385 -14.30 9.37 16.96
CA ALA A 385 -13.69 9.24 15.65
C ALA A 385 -13.97 10.48 14.82
N CYS A 386 -13.14 10.75 13.81
CA CYS A 386 -13.34 11.82 12.85
C CYS A 386 -13.82 11.23 11.53
N LEU A 387 -15.01 11.64 11.10
CA LEU A 387 -15.49 11.42 9.74
C LEU A 387 -15.13 12.63 8.88
N THR A 388 -14.28 12.42 7.89
CA THR A 388 -13.97 13.39 6.84
C THR A 388 -14.53 12.95 5.50
N PHE A 389 -14.83 13.92 4.64
CA PHE A 389 -15.30 13.68 3.29
C PHE A 389 -15.06 14.92 2.44
N TRP A 390 -14.85 14.74 1.15
CA TRP A 390 -14.76 15.86 0.21
C TRP A 390 -16.12 16.14 -0.40
N TYR A 391 -16.48 17.41 -0.50
CA TYR A 391 -17.72 17.84 -1.10
C TYR A 391 -17.50 18.94 -2.14
N HIS A 392 -18.37 18.97 -3.14
CA HIS A 392 -18.39 19.98 -4.18
C HIS A 392 -19.82 20.50 -4.34
N LEU A 393 -19.97 21.81 -4.24
CA LEU A 393 -21.25 22.51 -4.41
C LEU A 393 -21.19 23.29 -5.71
N SER A 394 -22.24 23.21 -6.52
CA SER A 394 -22.34 24.02 -7.74
C SER A 394 -22.21 25.52 -7.44
N LEU A 395 -21.69 26.29 -8.40
CA LEU A 395 -21.52 27.75 -8.27
C LEU A 395 -22.83 28.48 -7.92
N ARG A 396 -23.95 28.00 -8.45
CA ARG A 396 -25.29 28.47 -8.09
C ARG A 396 -25.72 27.78 -6.80
N ASN A 397 -26.47 28.48 -5.95
CA ASN A 397 -26.95 27.95 -4.67
C ASN A 397 -27.68 26.60 -4.85
N PRO A 398 -27.09 25.46 -4.47
CA PRO A 398 -27.76 24.17 -4.58
C PRO A 398 -28.71 23.92 -3.40
N GLY A 399 -28.61 24.72 -2.34
CA GLY A 399 -29.30 24.51 -1.08
C GLY A 399 -28.33 24.10 0.01
N ALA A 400 -28.68 23.08 0.79
CA ALA A 400 -27.88 22.67 1.93
C ALA A 400 -27.49 21.19 1.87
N LEU A 401 -26.25 20.89 2.27
CA LEU A 401 -25.79 19.55 2.59
C LEU A 401 -25.81 19.39 4.11
N GLN A 402 -26.63 18.46 4.59
CA GLN A 402 -26.73 18.10 6.00
C GLN A 402 -26.13 16.70 6.22
N VAL A 403 -25.43 16.53 7.34
CA VAL A 403 -24.85 15.25 7.72
C VAL A 403 -25.45 14.82 9.03
N HIS A 404 -25.99 13.61 9.04
CA HIS A 404 -26.59 13.00 10.22
C HIS A 404 -25.85 11.71 10.57
N VAL A 405 -25.79 11.45 11.87
CA VAL A 405 -25.19 10.24 12.43
C VAL A 405 -26.19 9.63 13.41
N GLY A 406 -26.34 8.30 13.34
CA GLY A 406 -27.17 7.54 14.28
C GLY A 406 -27.87 6.35 13.63
N GLU A 407 -28.66 5.65 14.43
CA GLU A 407 -29.48 4.50 13.98
C GLU A 407 -30.94 4.94 13.79
N ALA A 408 -31.67 5.16 14.90
CA ALA A 408 -33.09 5.54 14.90
C ALA A 408 -33.32 7.05 15.16
N GLU A 409 -32.58 7.66 16.09
CA GLU A 409 -32.60 9.11 16.32
C GLU A 409 -31.39 9.75 15.61
N ARG A 410 -31.63 10.25 14.40
CA ARG A 410 -30.62 10.92 13.58
C ARG A 410 -30.21 12.24 14.24
N GLN A 411 -28.99 12.32 14.77
CA GLN A 411 -28.41 13.59 15.21
C GLN A 411 -27.81 14.31 13.99
N GLN A 412 -28.30 15.52 13.70
CA GLN A 412 -27.63 16.39 12.73
C GLN A 412 -26.32 16.90 13.34
N VAL A 413 -25.21 16.58 12.70
CA VAL A 413 -23.86 16.89 13.19
C VAL A 413 -23.17 17.98 12.35
N LEU A 414 -23.62 18.18 11.10
CA LEU A 414 -23.13 19.23 10.22
C LEU A 414 -24.24 19.75 9.31
N SER A 415 -24.20 21.05 9.00
CA SER A 415 -25.05 21.66 7.96
C SER A 415 -24.27 22.72 7.20
N ILE A 416 -24.09 22.51 5.90
CA ILE A 416 -23.38 23.40 4.99
C ILE A 416 -24.41 24.04 4.06
N SER A 417 -24.55 25.36 4.10
CA SER A 417 -25.51 26.13 3.28
C SER A 417 -24.82 27.30 2.57
N ALA A 418 -23.65 27.06 2.00
CA ALA A 418 -22.85 28.07 1.31
C ALA A 418 -23.10 28.06 -0.20
N HIS A 419 -22.92 29.21 -0.86
CA HIS A 419 -22.75 29.23 -2.31
C HIS A 419 -21.48 28.45 -2.66
N GLY A 420 -21.56 27.59 -3.68
CA GLY A 420 -20.47 26.71 -4.03
C GLY A 420 -19.28 27.42 -4.65
N GLY A 421 -18.25 26.63 -4.98
CA GLY A 421 -17.01 27.09 -5.59
C GLY A 421 -16.59 26.18 -6.73
N SER A 422 -15.48 26.50 -7.38
CA SER A 422 -14.89 25.59 -8.39
C SER A 422 -14.10 24.45 -7.76
N ALA A 423 -13.69 24.57 -6.50
CA ALA A 423 -12.85 23.60 -5.79
C ALA A 423 -13.65 22.64 -4.91
N TRP A 424 -13.15 21.42 -4.79
CA TRP A 424 -13.53 20.47 -3.74
C TRP A 424 -13.15 21.02 -2.36
N ARG A 425 -13.98 20.76 -1.35
CA ARG A 425 -13.81 21.23 0.03
C ARG A 425 -13.88 20.06 0.98
N LEU A 426 -13.13 20.13 2.08
CA LEU A 426 -13.13 19.10 3.12
C LEU A 426 -14.22 19.42 4.15
N GLY A 427 -15.15 18.48 4.34
CA GLY A 427 -16.03 18.40 5.50
C GLY A 427 -15.41 17.49 6.55
N SER A 428 -15.54 17.86 7.82
CA SER A 428 -15.05 17.07 8.95
C SER A 428 -16.06 17.11 10.10
N VAL A 429 -16.29 15.96 10.73
CA VAL A 429 -17.28 15.80 11.79
C VAL A 429 -16.78 14.81 12.84
N ASP A 430 -16.77 15.24 14.10
CA ASP A 430 -16.54 14.35 15.23
C ASP A 430 -17.75 13.43 15.44
N VAL A 431 -17.50 12.13 15.53
CA VAL A 431 -18.49 11.08 15.65
C VAL A 431 -18.24 10.27 16.91
N GLN A 432 -19.29 10.06 17.69
CA GLN A 432 -19.30 9.17 18.84
C GLN A 432 -20.56 8.31 18.80
N ALA A 433 -20.40 6.99 18.83
CA ALA A 433 -21.50 6.05 18.76
C ALA A 433 -21.18 4.78 19.56
N GLU A 434 -21.93 4.53 20.63
CA GLU A 434 -21.77 3.34 21.49
C GLU A 434 -22.43 2.07 20.91
N ARG A 435 -23.19 2.23 19.82
CA ARG A 435 -23.90 1.16 19.11
C ARG A 435 -23.60 1.24 17.63
N ALA A 436 -24.03 0.23 16.87
CA ALA A 436 -23.98 0.27 15.42
C ALA A 436 -24.73 1.51 14.91
N TRP A 437 -24.19 2.17 13.90
CA TRP A 437 -24.66 3.47 13.46
C TRP A 437 -24.51 3.63 11.95
N ARG A 438 -25.22 4.58 11.35
CA ARG A 438 -25.10 4.93 9.94
C ARG A 438 -24.79 6.41 9.79
N VAL A 439 -24.08 6.77 8.72
CA VAL A 439 -24.02 8.16 8.26
C VAL A 439 -25.06 8.37 7.17
N VAL A 440 -25.75 9.50 7.24
CA VAL A 440 -26.75 9.92 6.25
C VAL A 440 -26.41 11.32 5.78
N PHE A 441 -26.13 11.46 4.48
CA PHE A 441 -25.96 12.74 3.81
C PHE A 441 -27.28 13.16 3.18
N GLU A 442 -27.84 14.29 3.61
CA GLU A 442 -29.09 14.83 3.11
C GLU A 442 -28.84 16.10 2.30
N ALA A 443 -29.22 16.08 1.03
CA ALA A 443 -29.23 17.24 0.16
C ALA A 443 -30.63 17.88 0.18
N VAL A 444 -30.72 19.12 0.63
CA VAL A 444 -31.95 19.91 0.69
C VAL A 444 -31.92 20.95 -0.43
N ALA A 445 -32.79 20.82 -1.43
CA ALA A 445 -32.75 21.66 -2.63
C ALA A 445 -33.22 23.11 -2.38
N ALA A 446 -32.45 24.08 -2.88
CA ALA A 446 -32.86 25.50 -2.90
C ALA A 446 -33.83 25.85 -4.05
N GLY A 447 -34.05 24.95 -5.01
CA GLY A 447 -34.90 25.23 -6.17
C GLY A 447 -34.21 26.05 -7.26
N VAL A 448 -32.91 25.85 -7.48
CA VAL A 448 -32.14 26.58 -8.48
C VAL A 448 -31.77 25.67 -9.64
N GLU A 449 -32.09 26.09 -10.85
CA GLU A 449 -31.74 25.36 -12.08
C GLU A 449 -30.22 25.20 -12.23
N HIS A 450 -29.82 24.04 -12.77
CA HIS A 450 -28.43 23.69 -13.01
C HIS A 450 -27.57 23.66 -11.74
N SER A 451 -28.14 23.18 -10.64
CA SER A 451 -27.46 23.07 -9.35
C SER A 451 -27.28 21.61 -8.94
N TYR A 452 -26.20 21.32 -8.19
CA TYR A 452 -25.89 19.98 -7.72
C TYR A 452 -25.07 20.01 -6.43
N ILE A 453 -25.05 18.87 -5.75
CA ILE A 453 -24.16 18.57 -4.62
C ILE A 453 -23.45 17.26 -4.93
N ALA A 454 -22.13 17.24 -4.78
CA ALA A 454 -21.31 16.05 -4.95
C ALA A 454 -20.45 15.74 -3.72
N LEU A 455 -20.15 14.47 -3.53
CA LEU A 455 -19.37 13.90 -2.44
C LEU A 455 -18.32 12.93 -2.99
N ASP A 456 -17.15 12.93 -2.37
CA ASP A 456 -16.05 12.03 -2.69
C ASP A 456 -15.17 11.78 -1.45
N ASP A 457 -14.30 10.78 -1.51
CA ASP A 457 -13.23 10.52 -0.53
C ASP A 457 -13.67 10.57 0.95
N LEU A 458 -14.60 9.68 1.33
CA LEU A 458 -15.01 9.52 2.72
C LEU A 458 -13.94 8.74 3.49
N LEU A 459 -13.62 9.20 4.70
CA LEU A 459 -12.63 8.59 5.57
C LEU A 459 -13.04 8.73 7.04
N LEU A 460 -13.13 7.60 7.75
CA LEU A 460 -13.36 7.50 9.18
C LEU A 460 -12.06 7.12 9.90
N GLN A 461 -11.51 8.05 10.67
CA GLN A 461 -10.28 7.91 11.44
C GLN A 461 -10.58 7.92 12.94
N ASP A 462 -9.79 7.22 13.73
CA ASP A 462 -9.92 7.29 15.19
C ASP A 462 -9.36 8.63 15.71
N GLY A 463 -9.97 9.16 16.78
CA GLY A 463 -9.58 10.44 17.37
C GLY A 463 -10.41 11.62 16.87
N PRO A 464 -10.17 12.82 17.44
CA PRO A 464 -10.90 14.03 17.06
C PRO A 464 -10.47 14.53 15.69
N CYS A 465 -11.35 15.29 15.04
CA CYS A 465 -11.02 15.89 13.76
C CYS A 465 -9.89 16.92 13.86
N PRO A 466 -8.92 16.90 12.92
CA PRO A 466 -7.84 17.87 12.90
C PRO A 466 -8.38 19.28 12.58
N ARG A 467 -7.70 20.30 13.10
CA ARG A 467 -7.96 21.69 12.72
C ARG A 467 -7.64 21.88 11.22
N PRO A 468 -8.35 22.78 10.51
CA PRO A 468 -8.07 23.06 9.10
C PRO A 468 -6.59 23.33 8.84
N ALA A 469 -6.04 22.67 7.81
CA ALA A 469 -4.62 22.75 7.43
C ALA A 469 -3.61 22.44 8.54
N SER A 470 -4.02 21.76 9.62
CA SER A 470 -3.13 21.28 10.68
C SER A 470 -3.05 19.76 10.65
N CYS A 471 -1.85 19.21 10.81
CA CYS A 471 -1.61 17.77 10.78
C CYS A 471 -0.32 17.40 11.51
N ASP A 472 -0.42 16.45 12.45
CA ASP A 472 0.71 15.75 13.07
C ASP A 472 1.12 14.50 12.27
N PHE A 473 0.38 14.18 11.21
CA PHE A 473 0.57 13.03 10.31
C PHE A 473 0.47 11.64 10.94
N GLU A 474 0.11 11.50 12.22
CA GLU A 474 0.06 10.19 12.89
C GLU A 474 -1.09 9.29 12.39
N ALA A 475 -2.18 9.90 11.90
CA ALA A 475 -3.36 9.18 11.42
C ALA A 475 -3.59 9.32 9.90
N GLY A 476 -2.67 9.96 9.16
CA GLY A 476 -2.78 10.21 7.71
C GLY A 476 -2.51 11.67 7.34
N LEU A 477 -3.06 12.13 6.21
CA LEU A 477 -2.72 13.45 5.65
C LEU A 477 -3.58 14.63 6.16
N CYS A 478 -4.57 14.43 7.05
CA CYS A 478 -5.42 15.48 7.62
C CYS A 478 -6.00 16.50 6.60
N GLY A 479 -6.34 16.05 5.39
CA GLY A 479 -6.86 16.92 4.33
C GLY A 479 -5.81 17.55 3.41
N TRP A 480 -4.51 17.28 3.63
CA TRP A 480 -3.46 17.61 2.68
C TRP A 480 -3.50 16.65 1.48
N SER A 481 -3.35 17.17 0.26
CA SER A 481 -3.34 16.39 -0.97
C SER A 481 -2.04 16.59 -1.74
N HIS A 482 -1.51 15.48 -2.25
CA HIS A 482 -0.26 15.43 -3.02
C HIS A 482 -0.52 15.25 -4.52
N LEU A 483 -1.76 15.48 -4.98
CA LEU A 483 -2.18 15.21 -6.35
C LEU A 483 -1.37 16.06 -7.34
N ALA A 484 -0.85 15.39 -8.36
CA ALA A 484 -0.08 16.03 -9.41
C ALA A 484 -1.00 16.90 -10.28
N TRP A 485 -0.61 18.15 -10.50
CA TRP A 485 -1.27 19.00 -11.48
C TRP A 485 -1.15 18.36 -12.88
N PRO A 486 -2.23 18.32 -13.69
CA PRO A 486 -2.14 17.82 -15.06
C PRO A 486 -1.08 18.59 -15.85
N GLY A 487 -0.03 17.89 -16.29
CA GLY A 487 0.98 18.42 -17.22
C GLY A 487 2.38 18.71 -16.66
N LEU A 488 2.68 18.48 -15.37
CA LEU A 488 4.01 18.80 -14.79
C LEU A 488 4.79 17.59 -14.22
N GLY A 489 4.32 16.37 -14.48
CA GLY A 489 4.96 15.13 -14.02
C GLY A 489 4.40 14.67 -12.66
N GLY A 490 3.99 13.41 -12.60
CA GLY A 490 3.28 12.81 -11.46
C GLY A 490 4.19 12.46 -10.28
N TYR A 491 4.72 13.46 -9.59
CA TYR A 491 5.58 13.25 -8.42
C TYR A 491 4.82 13.65 -7.15
N SER A 492 4.58 12.68 -6.28
CA SER A 492 3.82 12.83 -5.04
C SER A 492 4.74 12.87 -3.82
N TRP A 493 4.28 13.59 -2.80
CA TRP A 493 4.73 13.36 -1.42
C TRP A 493 4.18 12.02 -0.94
N ASP A 494 4.99 11.29 -0.19
CA ASP A 494 4.62 10.03 0.45
C ASP A 494 4.35 10.25 1.94
N TRP A 495 3.54 9.39 2.55
CA TRP A 495 3.31 9.37 3.99
C TRP A 495 4.11 8.22 4.58
N SER A 496 5.14 8.50 5.39
CA SER A 496 6.15 7.51 5.80
C SER A 496 6.39 7.52 7.31
N SER A 497 7.17 6.55 7.78
CA SER A 497 7.65 6.44 9.17
C SER A 497 9.05 5.81 9.20
N GLY A 498 9.79 6.02 10.29
CA GLY A 498 11.17 5.53 10.45
C GLY A 498 11.31 4.00 10.58
N ALA A 499 10.24 3.31 11.00
CA ALA A 499 10.24 1.90 11.37
C ALA A 499 10.28 0.93 10.18
N ALA A 500 9.85 1.36 8.98
CA ALA A 500 9.97 0.51 7.80
C ALA A 500 11.28 0.78 7.05
N PRO A 501 11.97 -0.28 6.56
CA PRO A 501 13.08 -0.12 5.64
C PRO A 501 12.57 0.49 4.33
N SER A 502 12.75 1.80 4.18
CA SER A 502 12.59 2.45 2.88
C SER A 502 13.82 2.15 2.02
N ARG A 503 13.62 2.00 0.71
CA ARG A 503 14.75 2.00 -0.25
C ARG A 503 15.45 3.36 -0.29
N TYR A 504 14.90 4.37 0.38
CA TYR A 504 15.28 5.76 0.29
C TYR A 504 15.77 6.30 1.64
N PRO A 505 16.76 7.21 1.66
CA PRO A 505 17.22 7.82 2.90
C PRO A 505 16.12 8.68 3.50
N GLN A 506 15.66 8.38 4.72
CA GLN A 506 14.58 9.11 5.39
C GLN A 506 14.93 9.42 6.86
N PRO A 507 14.21 10.33 7.53
CA PRO A 507 14.32 10.50 8.98
C PRO A 507 14.08 9.16 9.71
N LEU A 508 14.94 8.86 10.70
CA LEU A 508 14.81 7.64 11.51
C LEU A 508 13.66 7.72 12.54
N ALA A 509 13.25 8.94 12.87
CA ALA A 509 12.16 9.21 13.79
C ALA A 509 11.39 10.44 13.31
N ASP A 510 10.09 10.42 13.53
CA ASP A 510 9.22 11.58 13.40
C ASP A 510 9.55 12.65 14.46
N HIS A 511 8.92 13.81 14.35
CA HIS A 511 9.03 14.87 15.34
C HIS A 511 7.96 14.73 16.45
N THR A 512 6.74 14.31 16.10
CA THR A 512 5.58 14.23 17.00
C THR A 512 5.84 13.34 18.22
N LEU A 513 6.19 12.07 17.97
CA LEU A 513 6.49 11.05 18.98
C LEU A 513 7.99 10.94 19.27
N GLY A 514 8.84 11.33 18.32
CA GLY A 514 10.29 11.16 18.43
C GLY A 514 10.70 9.69 18.32
N THR A 515 9.90 8.88 17.61
CA THR A 515 10.07 7.43 17.51
C THR A 515 10.12 7.00 16.05
N GLU A 516 10.68 5.82 15.79
CA GLU A 516 10.63 5.20 14.46
C GLU A 516 9.19 4.84 14.03
N THR A 517 8.27 4.66 14.98
CA THR A 517 6.87 4.31 14.70
C THR A 517 5.97 5.49 14.36
N GLY A 518 6.37 6.73 14.69
CA GLY A 518 5.60 7.91 14.33
C GLY A 518 5.78 8.27 12.86
N HIS A 519 4.86 9.08 12.34
CA HIS A 519 4.70 9.30 10.91
C HIS A 519 5.00 10.74 10.52
N PHE A 520 5.40 10.91 9.25
CA PHE A 520 5.67 12.21 8.66
C PHE A 520 5.40 12.14 7.16
N VAL A 521 5.26 13.29 6.50
CA VAL A 521 5.23 13.32 5.03
C VAL A 521 6.62 13.54 4.47
N LEU A 522 6.95 12.82 3.42
CA LEU A 522 8.28 12.74 2.85
C LEU A 522 8.21 12.92 1.34
N PHE A 523 9.11 13.72 0.81
CA PHE A 523 9.39 13.80 -0.60
C PHE A 523 10.82 13.40 -0.90
N GLU A 524 10.95 12.45 -1.81
CA GLU A 524 12.22 11.92 -2.28
C GLU A 524 12.63 12.58 -3.58
N THR A 525 13.68 13.40 -3.56
CA THR A 525 14.03 14.23 -4.73
C THR A 525 14.48 13.44 -5.95
N HIS A 526 14.98 12.21 -5.75
CA HIS A 526 15.34 11.33 -6.86
C HIS A 526 14.13 10.88 -7.69
N MET A 527 12.91 11.02 -7.15
CA MET A 527 11.68 10.70 -7.87
C MET A 527 11.43 11.69 -9.00
N LEU A 528 12.00 12.89 -8.98
CA LEU A 528 11.92 13.85 -10.08
C LEU A 528 12.73 13.31 -11.27
N GLY A 529 12.06 12.54 -12.13
CA GLY A 529 12.61 12.02 -13.37
C GLY A 529 13.07 13.13 -14.33
N PRO A 530 13.54 12.78 -15.53
CA PRO A 530 14.04 13.74 -16.51
C PRO A 530 12.95 14.75 -16.91
N GLY A 531 12.97 15.94 -16.31
CA GLY A 531 11.98 17.01 -16.55
C GLY A 531 11.14 17.43 -15.36
N GLY A 532 11.17 16.68 -14.25
CA GLY A 532 10.52 17.08 -12.99
C GLY A 532 11.26 18.24 -12.32
N GLN A 533 10.55 19.32 -11.98
CA GLN A 533 11.14 20.50 -11.34
C GLN A 533 10.67 20.70 -9.90
N ALA A 534 9.46 20.24 -9.56
CA ALA A 534 8.85 20.43 -8.26
C ALA A 534 7.86 19.31 -7.92
N ALA A 535 7.60 19.12 -6.62
CA ALA A 535 6.46 18.39 -6.09
C ALA A 535 5.71 19.27 -5.08
N TRP A 536 4.38 19.13 -5.04
CA TRP A 536 3.51 19.98 -4.24
C TRP A 536 2.66 19.17 -3.27
N LEU A 537 2.51 19.69 -2.06
CA LEU A 537 1.56 19.23 -1.05
C LEU A 537 0.62 20.39 -0.73
N HIS A 538 -0.66 20.22 -1.03
CA HIS A 538 -1.69 21.26 -0.95
C HIS A 538 -2.58 21.08 0.27
N SER A 539 -2.89 22.15 0.97
CA SER A 539 -3.95 22.14 1.99
C SER A 539 -5.33 22.11 1.34
N GLN A 540 -6.37 21.84 2.13
CA GLN A 540 -7.74 22.23 1.78
C GLN A 540 -7.84 23.74 1.47
N PRO A 541 -8.83 24.19 0.68
CA PRO A 541 -9.12 25.62 0.53
C PRO A 541 -9.45 26.28 1.88
N LEU A 542 -8.79 27.39 2.17
CA LEU A 542 -8.92 28.17 3.40
C LEU A 542 -9.57 29.53 3.10
N PRO A 543 -10.42 30.06 4.00
CA PRO A 543 -11.05 31.36 3.82
C PRO A 543 -10.01 32.49 3.81
N ALA A 544 -10.37 33.65 3.27
CA ALA A 544 -9.54 34.85 3.34
C ALA A 544 -9.20 35.20 4.80
N THR A 545 -7.97 35.64 5.02
CA THR A 545 -7.47 36.03 6.35
C THR A 545 -6.59 37.27 6.24
N GLU A 546 -6.76 38.20 7.19
CA GLU A 546 -5.87 39.35 7.32
C GLU A 546 -4.52 38.96 7.94
N ALA A 547 -4.52 38.00 8.86
CA ALA A 547 -3.33 37.45 9.49
C ALA A 547 -3.62 36.10 10.17
N SER A 548 -2.88 35.08 9.77
CA SER A 548 -2.83 33.77 10.43
C SER A 548 -1.37 33.32 10.56
N CYS A 549 -1.08 32.38 11.46
CA CYS A 549 0.27 31.87 11.65
C CYS A 549 0.37 30.41 11.23
N LEU A 550 1.28 30.12 10.31
CA LEU A 550 1.64 28.75 9.94
C LEU A 550 2.95 28.38 10.62
N ARG A 551 2.93 27.25 11.33
CA ARG A 551 4.09 26.63 11.98
C ARG A 551 4.20 25.21 11.45
N PHE A 552 5.41 24.73 11.23
CA PHE A 552 5.64 23.38 10.72
C PHE A 552 7.05 22.93 11.04
N TRP A 553 7.25 21.63 11.23
CA TRP A 553 8.58 21.05 11.33
C TRP A 553 9.01 20.50 9.98
N TYR A 554 10.29 20.67 9.66
CA TYR A 554 10.85 20.16 8.42
C TYR A 554 12.23 19.55 8.63
N HIS A 555 12.54 18.54 7.82
CA HIS A 555 13.84 17.87 7.78
C HIS A 555 14.37 17.85 6.35
N MET A 556 15.68 18.12 6.18
CA MET A 556 16.34 18.09 4.87
C MET A 556 17.66 17.30 4.94
N GLY A 557 17.65 16.09 4.37
CA GLY A 557 18.75 15.12 4.45
C GLY A 557 19.70 15.10 3.25
N PHE A 558 20.11 16.26 2.73
CA PHE A 558 21.01 16.32 1.56
C PHE A 558 22.48 16.02 1.91
N PRO A 559 23.21 15.23 1.11
CA PRO A 559 24.67 15.04 1.24
C PRO A 559 25.45 16.35 1.09
N GLU A 560 26.64 16.43 1.72
CA GLU A 560 27.43 17.66 1.91
C GLU A 560 27.81 18.41 0.61
N HIS A 561 27.70 17.75 -0.55
CA HIS A 561 28.09 18.29 -1.85
C HIS A 561 26.95 18.37 -2.89
N PHE A 562 25.71 18.01 -2.50
CA PHE A 562 24.58 17.87 -3.42
C PHE A 562 23.31 18.61 -2.94
N TYR A 563 23.46 19.72 -2.22
CA TYR A 563 22.38 20.44 -1.52
C TYR A 563 21.49 21.36 -2.40
N LYS A 564 21.19 20.96 -3.63
CA LYS A 564 20.39 21.81 -4.56
C LYS A 564 18.87 21.71 -4.37
N GLY A 565 18.39 21.04 -3.33
CA GLY A 565 16.97 21.02 -2.97
C GLY A 565 16.54 22.27 -2.20
N GLN A 566 15.32 22.73 -2.45
CA GLN A 566 14.69 23.86 -1.74
C GLN A 566 13.25 23.48 -1.34
N LEU A 567 12.89 23.81 -0.10
CA LEU A 567 11.51 23.77 0.38
C LEU A 567 10.95 25.19 0.38
N ARG A 568 9.75 25.39 -0.18
CA ARG A 568 9.05 26.68 -0.24
C ARG A 568 7.64 26.53 0.28
N VAL A 569 7.11 27.60 0.87
CA VAL A 569 5.68 27.72 1.20
C VAL A 569 5.09 28.77 0.27
N LEU A 570 4.08 28.36 -0.49
CA LEU A 570 3.35 29.21 -1.41
C LEU A 570 1.91 29.38 -0.94
N LEU A 571 1.34 30.56 -1.15
CA LEU A 571 -0.10 30.81 -1.06
C LEU A 571 -0.65 30.83 -2.48
N ASN A 572 -1.52 29.87 -2.80
CA ASN A 572 -2.18 29.79 -4.10
C ASN A 572 -3.59 30.36 -3.99
N SER A 573 -3.89 31.42 -4.73
CA SER A 573 -5.19 32.11 -4.72
C SER A 573 -5.63 32.48 -6.12
N ALA A 574 -6.83 33.04 -6.27
CA ALA A 574 -7.31 33.59 -7.55
C ALA A 574 -6.41 34.71 -8.11
N ARG A 575 -5.57 35.35 -7.28
CA ARG A 575 -4.59 36.38 -7.70
C ARG A 575 -3.28 35.79 -8.20
N GLY A 576 -3.10 34.47 -8.12
CA GLY A 576 -1.88 33.75 -8.45
C GLY A 576 -1.20 33.16 -7.21
N GLN A 577 0.05 32.72 -7.42
CA GLN A 577 0.89 32.10 -6.40
C GLN A 577 1.86 33.11 -5.77
N LEU A 578 1.91 33.16 -4.43
CA LEU A 578 2.84 34.00 -3.67
C LEU A 578 3.73 33.14 -2.78
N ALA A 579 5.05 33.19 -2.98
CA ALA A 579 6.01 32.54 -2.08
C ALA A 579 6.19 33.37 -0.81
N VAL A 580 5.78 32.82 0.33
CA VAL A 580 5.85 33.49 1.64
C VAL A 580 7.02 33.00 2.50
N TRP A 581 7.55 31.82 2.19
CA TRP A 581 8.71 31.26 2.89
C TRP A 581 9.55 30.40 1.95
N SER A 582 10.86 30.35 2.19
CA SER A 582 11.73 29.41 1.50
C SER A 582 12.99 29.09 2.28
N MET A 583 13.47 27.86 2.16
CA MET A 583 14.74 27.42 2.73
C MET A 583 15.46 26.47 1.77
N GLY A 584 16.75 26.72 1.55
CA GLY A 584 17.63 25.87 0.74
C GLY A 584 18.51 24.94 1.59
N GLY A 585 19.03 23.89 0.95
CA GLY A 585 19.87 22.88 1.60
C GLY A 585 21.13 23.44 2.26
N ARG A 586 21.16 23.43 3.59
CA ARG A 586 22.38 23.30 4.39
C ARG A 586 22.18 22.07 5.26
N LEU A 587 23.19 21.20 5.32
CA LEU A 587 23.22 19.93 6.07
C LEU A 587 22.51 20.01 7.42
N ARG A 588 21.28 19.50 7.49
CA ARG A 588 20.52 19.47 8.74
C ARG A 588 19.74 18.15 8.81
N HIS A 589 20.44 17.11 9.27
CA HIS A 589 19.89 15.81 9.66
C HIS A 589 19.12 15.90 10.99
N ARG A 590 18.29 16.93 11.15
CA ARG A 590 17.47 17.20 12.34
C ARG A 590 16.20 17.94 11.93
N TRP A 591 15.14 17.74 12.70
CA TRP A 591 13.91 18.52 12.59
C TRP A 591 14.15 19.99 12.95
N LEU A 592 13.56 20.90 12.19
CA LEU A 592 13.66 22.35 12.36
C LEU A 592 12.29 22.99 12.26
N LEU A 593 12.05 24.01 13.08
CA LEU A 593 10.81 24.78 13.04
C LEU A 593 10.85 25.83 11.94
N GLY A 594 9.89 25.74 11.02
CA GLY A 594 9.45 26.80 10.13
C GLY A 594 8.29 27.58 10.75
N GLN A 595 8.30 28.90 10.59
CA GLN A 595 7.20 29.77 11.01
C GLN A 595 7.04 30.90 9.99
N VAL A 596 5.81 31.12 9.54
CA VAL A 596 5.49 32.13 8.53
C VAL A 596 4.11 32.76 8.78
N GLU A 597 4.04 34.08 8.66
CA GLU A 597 2.78 34.81 8.70
C GLU A 597 2.07 34.68 7.35
N VAL A 598 0.77 34.38 7.40
CA VAL A 598 -0.08 34.11 6.23
C VAL A 598 -1.19 35.15 6.17
N ALA A 599 -1.28 35.84 5.05
CA ALA A 599 -2.34 36.81 4.77
C ALA A 599 -2.81 36.66 3.32
N SER A 600 -4.12 36.61 3.12
CA SER A 600 -4.74 36.53 1.79
C SER A 600 -6.12 37.19 1.83
N ALA A 601 -6.36 38.11 0.90
CA ALA A 601 -7.64 38.79 0.75
C ALA A 601 -8.71 37.92 0.07
N GLU A 602 -8.32 36.78 -0.50
CA GLU A 602 -9.20 35.82 -1.16
C GLU A 602 -9.04 34.45 -0.52
N GLU A 603 -9.96 33.53 -0.81
CA GLU A 603 -9.75 32.11 -0.55
C GLU A 603 -8.42 31.65 -1.16
N PHE A 604 -7.70 30.82 -0.41
CA PHE A 604 -6.36 30.38 -0.79
C PHE A 604 -6.07 28.95 -0.31
N GLN A 605 -5.04 28.33 -0.87
CA GLN A 605 -4.44 27.10 -0.36
C GLN A 605 -2.99 27.36 0.03
N ILE A 606 -2.55 26.70 1.11
CA ILE A 606 -1.13 26.62 1.46
C ILE A 606 -0.53 25.48 0.66
N VAL A 607 0.61 25.73 0.01
CA VAL A 607 1.32 24.74 -0.80
C VAL A 607 2.74 24.62 -0.30
N PHE A 608 3.12 23.43 0.17
CA PHE A 608 4.52 23.09 0.34
C PHE A 608 5.09 22.62 -0.99
N GLU A 609 6.06 23.36 -1.51
CA GLU A 609 6.73 23.08 -2.77
C GLU A 609 8.16 22.61 -2.49
N ALA A 610 8.46 21.37 -2.89
CA ALA A 610 9.81 20.83 -2.91
C ALA A 610 10.38 20.95 -4.33
N THR A 611 11.46 21.71 -4.52
CA THR A 611 12.08 21.91 -5.84
C THR A 611 13.53 21.43 -5.90
N LEU A 612 13.98 21.14 -7.12
CA LEU A 612 15.38 20.90 -7.45
C LEU A 612 15.94 22.06 -8.28
N SER A 613 16.95 22.75 -7.74
CA SER A 613 17.67 23.82 -8.45
C SER A 613 18.87 23.32 -9.29
N GLY A 614 18.94 22.02 -9.59
CA GLY A 614 19.91 21.40 -10.52
C GLY A 614 20.12 19.89 -10.34
N GLN A 615 20.81 19.25 -11.28
CA GLN A 615 21.10 17.79 -11.29
C GLN A 615 22.50 17.46 -10.72
N PRO A 616 22.70 16.31 -10.02
CA PRO A 616 21.74 15.50 -9.29
C PRO A 616 21.78 15.80 -7.77
N ALA A 617 20.64 16.10 -7.16
CA ALA A 617 20.51 16.17 -5.70
C ALA A 617 19.70 14.98 -5.20
N VAL A 618 20.33 14.15 -4.36
CA VAL A 618 19.70 13.01 -3.70
C VAL A 618 19.48 13.42 -2.25
N GLY A 619 18.25 13.37 -1.76
CA GLY A 619 17.98 13.54 -0.32
C GLY A 619 16.50 13.76 -0.02
N PRO A 620 16.05 13.36 1.18
CA PRO A 620 14.69 13.54 1.62
C PRO A 620 14.41 15.00 2.00
N ILE A 621 13.22 15.47 1.65
CA ILE A 621 12.56 16.61 2.31
C ILE A 621 11.35 16.04 3.04
N ALA A 622 11.33 16.13 4.38
CA ALA A 622 10.19 15.69 5.16
C ALA A 622 9.54 16.87 5.91
N LEU A 623 8.23 16.78 6.13
CA LEU A 623 7.46 17.71 6.94
C LEU A 623 6.74 16.93 8.03
N ASP A 624 6.58 17.59 9.16
CA ASP A 624 5.84 17.06 10.30
C ASP A 624 5.20 18.21 11.10
N ASP A 625 4.24 17.90 11.97
CA ASP A 625 3.65 18.84 12.94
C ASP A 625 3.27 20.20 12.33
N VAL A 626 2.43 20.17 11.30
CA VAL A 626 1.90 21.39 10.67
C VAL A 626 0.77 21.94 11.51
N GLU A 627 0.88 23.21 11.91
CA GLU A 627 -0.12 23.92 12.70
C GLU A 627 -0.50 25.23 12.01
N TYR A 628 -1.78 25.35 11.64
CA TYR A 628 -2.36 26.58 11.13
C TYR A 628 -3.22 27.25 12.21
N LEU A 629 -2.77 28.42 12.67
CA LEU A 629 -3.42 29.22 13.69
C LEU A 629 -4.21 30.35 13.01
N ASP A 630 -5.49 30.09 12.76
CA ASP A 630 -6.39 31.05 12.11
C ASP A 630 -6.57 32.34 12.93
N GLY A 631 -6.54 33.49 12.25
CA GLY A 631 -6.73 34.82 12.84
C GLY A 631 -5.66 35.24 13.86
N ARG A 632 -4.52 34.55 13.93
CA ARG A 632 -3.44 34.83 14.90
C ARG A 632 -2.15 35.21 14.20
N HIS A 633 -1.53 36.30 14.64
CA HIS A 633 -0.18 36.65 14.23
C HIS A 633 0.86 35.66 14.76
N CYS A 634 1.93 35.49 13.99
CA CYS A 634 3.08 34.71 14.45
C CYS A 634 3.84 35.44 15.55
N GLN A 635 4.09 34.78 16.68
CA GLN A 635 4.93 35.33 17.73
C GLN A 635 6.39 35.29 17.28
N LEU A 636 7.01 36.47 17.08
CA LEU A 636 8.46 36.57 16.95
C LEU A 636 9.08 36.19 18.30
N PRO A 637 10.15 35.37 18.35
CA PRO A 637 10.95 35.26 19.56
C PRO A 637 11.37 36.67 19.97
N ALA A 638 11.01 37.09 21.19
CA ALA A 638 11.46 38.39 21.69
C ALA A 638 12.99 38.46 21.57
N PRO A 639 13.57 39.53 21.02
CA PRO A 639 15.02 39.67 20.99
C PRO A 639 15.50 39.58 22.44
N GLY A 640 16.27 38.53 22.73
CA GLY A 640 16.88 38.35 24.04
C GLY A 640 17.58 39.65 24.42
N ARG A 641 17.10 40.26 25.50
CA ARG A 641 17.71 41.44 26.12
C ARG A 641 19.17 41.09 26.32
N GLY A 642 20.06 41.78 25.59
CA GLY A 642 21.44 41.37 25.40
C GLY A 642 22.08 40.86 26.69
N ASP A 643 22.54 39.61 26.65
CA ASP A 643 23.48 39.09 27.64
C ASP A 643 24.75 39.92 27.49
N THR A 644 24.88 40.94 28.34
CA THR A 644 26.18 41.44 28.74
C THR A 644 26.98 40.25 29.23
N VAL A 645 27.96 39.83 28.41
CA VAL A 645 28.98 38.87 28.79
C VAL A 645 29.70 39.42 30.02
N VAL A 646 29.26 38.99 31.20
CA VAL A 646 30.10 39.06 32.40
C VAL A 646 30.95 37.81 32.35
N ALA A 647 32.22 37.99 31.99
CA ALA A 647 33.23 36.95 32.08
C ALA A 647 33.45 36.60 33.57
N THR A 648 32.75 35.59 34.07
CA THR A 648 33.10 34.93 35.33
C THR A 648 34.17 33.89 35.06
N SER A 649 35.38 34.19 35.52
CA SER A 649 36.51 33.29 35.55
C SER A 649 36.21 32.05 36.41
N VAL A 650 36.52 30.87 35.87
CA VAL A 650 36.44 29.59 36.58
C VAL A 650 37.80 29.35 37.26
N PRO A 651 37.84 29.31 38.60
CA PRO A 651 38.53 28.20 39.25
C PRO A 651 37.88 27.85 40.60
N ALA A 652 36.85 26.99 40.59
CA ALA A 652 36.38 26.29 41.81
C ALA A 652 35.53 25.03 41.53
N ALA A 653 34.99 24.85 40.33
CA ALA A 653 34.06 23.75 40.05
C ALA A 653 34.71 22.38 39.75
N VAL A 654 36.03 22.33 39.48
CA VAL A 654 36.72 21.07 39.10
C VAL A 654 36.99 20.18 40.32
N GLY A 655 37.08 20.75 41.53
CA GLY A 655 37.26 19.97 42.77
C GLY A 655 36.01 19.21 43.21
N GLY A 656 34.82 19.80 43.01
CA GLY A 656 33.55 19.19 43.43
C GLY A 656 33.14 17.99 42.57
N ALA A 657 33.32 18.09 41.25
CA ALA A 657 32.93 17.02 40.32
C ALA A 657 33.75 15.73 40.50
N LEU A 658 35.04 15.86 40.82
CA LEU A 658 35.92 14.71 41.08
C LEU A 658 35.56 13.98 42.38
N VAL A 659 35.15 14.70 43.43
CA VAL A 659 34.73 14.08 44.70
C VAL A 659 33.39 13.35 44.54
N VAL A 660 32.46 13.90 43.76
CA VAL A 660 31.15 13.26 43.47
C VAL A 660 31.34 11.98 42.64
N LEU A 661 32.24 12.00 41.65
CA LEU A 661 32.56 10.82 40.84
C LEU A 661 33.18 9.69 41.67
N VAL A 662 34.07 10.01 42.61
CA VAL A 662 34.65 9.00 43.52
C VAL A 662 33.60 8.42 44.46
N LEU A 663 32.68 9.24 44.98
CA LEU A 663 31.57 8.78 45.82
C LEU A 663 30.59 7.87 45.07
N LEU A 664 30.27 8.17 43.80
CA LEU A 664 29.40 7.34 42.97
C LEU A 664 30.04 6.00 42.63
N VAL A 665 31.35 5.96 42.40
CA VAL A 665 32.09 4.70 42.17
C VAL A 665 32.12 3.84 43.44
N LEU A 666 32.32 4.44 44.62
CA LEU A 666 32.29 3.72 45.89
C LEU A 666 30.90 3.17 46.22
N LEU A 667 29.83 3.92 45.92
CA LEU A 667 28.44 3.47 46.06
C LEU A 667 28.09 2.34 45.08
N GLY A 668 28.58 2.41 43.84
CA GLY A 668 28.41 1.34 42.85
C GLY A 668 29.11 0.04 43.24
N LEU A 669 30.29 0.12 43.87
CA LEU A 669 31.02 -1.04 44.39
C LEU A 669 30.34 -1.66 45.63
N ALA A 670 29.72 -0.83 46.47
CA ALA A 670 28.90 -1.31 47.59
C ALA A 670 27.59 -1.99 47.12
N GLY A 671 26.92 -1.42 46.11
CA GLY A 671 25.71 -1.98 45.51
C GLY A 671 25.94 -3.33 44.81
N ARG A 672 27.08 -3.49 44.10
CA ARG A 672 27.46 -4.78 43.50
C ARG A 672 27.72 -5.87 44.53
N ARG A 673 28.25 -5.54 45.71
CA ARG A 673 28.43 -6.51 46.80
C ARG A 673 27.10 -6.92 47.46
N TRP A 674 26.07 -6.08 47.38
CA TRP A 674 24.75 -6.38 47.92
C TRP A 674 23.92 -7.26 46.97
N LEU A 675 24.00 -7.02 45.66
CA LEU A 675 23.31 -7.81 44.62
C LEU A 675 23.86 -9.23 44.42
N GLN A 676 25.08 -9.53 44.87
CA GLN A 676 25.62 -10.91 44.86
C GLN A 676 25.08 -11.80 46.00
N LYS A 677 24.25 -11.28 46.91
CA LYS A 677 23.74 -12.03 48.07
C LYS A 677 22.21 -12.21 48.17
N GLY A 678 21.44 -11.80 47.17
CA GLY A 678 19.99 -11.99 47.17
C GLY A 678 19.48 -12.40 45.79
N GLY A 679 19.17 -13.69 45.62
CA GLY A 679 18.49 -14.18 44.42
C GLY A 679 16.98 -13.94 44.52
N CYS A 680 16.38 -13.41 43.46
CA CYS A 680 14.94 -13.43 43.21
C CYS A 680 14.64 -13.43 41.69
N PRO A 681 13.47 -13.95 41.27
CA PRO A 681 13.26 -14.61 39.99
C PRO A 681 12.66 -13.70 38.91
N SER A 682 12.88 -14.06 37.65
CA SER A 682 12.33 -13.38 36.47
C SER A 682 10.84 -13.64 36.32
N ARG A 683 10.07 -12.55 36.19
CA ARG A 683 8.66 -12.53 35.84
C ARG A 683 8.56 -12.39 34.32
N GLY A 684 7.91 -13.35 33.65
CA GLY A 684 7.74 -13.35 32.20
C GLY A 684 6.89 -12.17 31.71
N GLU A 685 7.34 -11.55 30.62
CA GLU A 685 6.60 -10.56 29.86
C GLU A 685 5.44 -11.24 29.12
N THR A 686 4.23 -10.77 29.37
CA THR A 686 3.04 -11.08 28.56
C THR A 686 3.11 -10.28 27.27
N ALA A 687 3.16 -10.96 26.13
CA ALA A 687 3.04 -10.35 24.80
C ALA A 687 1.68 -9.62 24.68
N ALA A 688 1.71 -8.38 24.20
CA ALA A 688 0.52 -7.62 23.87
C ALA A 688 -0.15 -8.23 22.63
N VAL A 689 -1.41 -8.63 22.76
CA VAL A 689 -2.25 -9.13 21.67
C VAL A 689 -2.71 -7.93 20.85
N ALA A 690 -2.42 -7.91 19.54
CA ALA A 690 -2.97 -6.91 18.64
C ALA A 690 -4.51 -7.04 18.63
N PRO A 691 -5.27 -5.93 18.71
CA PRO A 691 -6.73 -6.01 18.75
C PRO A 691 -7.26 -6.49 17.39
N GLY A 692 -7.78 -7.71 17.34
CA GLY A 692 -8.47 -8.25 16.17
C GLY A 692 -9.97 -7.88 16.12
N PHE A 693 -10.51 -7.81 14.90
CA PHE A 693 -11.86 -7.33 14.55
C PHE A 693 -12.97 -8.29 14.95
N ASP A 694 -14.18 -7.82 15.26
CA ASP A 694 -15.36 -8.69 15.45
C ASP A 694 -15.16 -9.84 16.47
N ASN A 695 -14.40 -9.66 17.56
CA ASN A 695 -13.95 -10.77 18.44
C ASN A 695 -13.15 -11.87 17.68
N ILE A 696 -12.76 -11.65 16.42
CA ILE A 696 -11.82 -12.46 15.65
C ILE A 696 -10.44 -12.17 16.22
N VAL A 697 -9.84 -13.16 16.85
CA VAL A 697 -8.53 -13.02 17.46
C VAL A 697 -7.50 -13.64 16.52
N PHE A 698 -6.60 -12.80 16.02
CA PHE A 698 -5.40 -13.24 15.32
C PHE A 698 -4.33 -13.56 16.36
N ASN A 699 -3.99 -14.84 16.48
CA ASN A 699 -2.93 -15.31 17.37
C ASN A 699 -1.78 -15.87 16.53
N ALA A 700 -0.58 -15.93 17.10
CA ALA A 700 0.59 -16.52 16.43
C ALA A 700 0.33 -17.94 15.86
N ASP A 701 -0.62 -18.69 16.43
CA ASP A 701 -0.95 -20.06 16.03
C ASP A 701 -2.15 -20.17 15.05
N GLY A 702 -2.89 -19.08 14.77
CA GLY A 702 -4.00 -19.06 13.81
C GLY A 702 -5.09 -18.00 14.06
N VAL A 703 -6.13 -18.02 13.20
CA VAL A 703 -7.29 -17.10 13.26
C VAL A 703 -8.44 -17.74 14.02
N THR A 704 -8.89 -17.11 15.11
CA THR A 704 -10.06 -17.58 15.89
C THR A 704 -11.26 -16.73 15.55
N LEU A 705 -12.26 -17.27 14.85
CA LEU A 705 -13.52 -16.57 14.57
C LEU A 705 -14.45 -16.65 15.80
N PRO A 706 -15.24 -15.60 16.10
CA PRO A 706 -16.27 -15.68 17.14
C PRO A 706 -17.34 -16.72 16.78
N ALA A 707 -17.90 -17.37 17.80
CA ALA A 707 -19.10 -18.19 17.60
C ALA A 707 -20.25 -17.30 17.11
N SER A 708 -20.97 -17.75 16.07
CA SER A 708 -22.14 -17.04 15.57
C SER A 708 -23.17 -16.89 16.69
N LEU A 709 -23.63 -15.66 16.93
CA LEU A 709 -24.81 -15.38 17.73
C LEU A 709 -26.05 -15.87 16.97
N THR A 710 -26.20 -17.18 16.90
CA THR A 710 -27.42 -17.86 16.45
C THR A 710 -27.74 -18.92 17.50
N ASP A 711 -28.09 -18.45 18.69
CA ASP A 711 -29.11 -19.09 19.54
C ASP A 711 -29.35 -18.23 20.78
N SER A 712 -30.39 -17.39 20.72
CA SER A 712 -31.17 -17.08 21.92
C SER A 712 -32.59 -16.72 21.50
N GLN A 713 -33.52 -17.45 22.11
CA GLN A 713 -34.98 -17.34 22.06
C GLN A 713 -35.56 -15.93 22.05
#